data_AF-A0A7S1YRX9-F1
#
_entry.id   AF-A0A7S1YRX9-F1
#
_cell.length_a   1.000
_cell.length_b   1.000
_cell.length_c   1.000
_cell.angle_alpha   90.00
_cell.angle_beta   90.00
_cell.angle_gamma   90.00
#
_symmetry.space_group_name_H-M   'P 1'
#
loop_
_entity.id
_entity.type
_entity.pdbx_description
1 polymer ?
#
loop_
_entity_poly.entity_id
_entity_poly.type
_entity_poly.pdbx_seq_one_letter_code
_entity_poly.pdbx_strand_id
1 'polypeptide(L)'
;EYHRPPCVQLSFYPNPKQVNARSNRDSMCANPTLPVATRKCCKDGAIHNGQINQYVNFDGELVSYGKNVNFCTSAGGEYSACDGANGGAYHSSPTDGTSYTYYHQSTRPSSNVWQWTSSPCKLQMKVRPDGYMALIHEPGYIGGAGVNTYVNKDKSQDYIGVPWQIDADLTEFYPSPSNNCTHGSCSLTDDNICICNVTLHEGPVFSDSTLPNKDDILQQCHIGAFDPTILEEYNLDLSNNDVKAYTKSSLSLSSPSTIYEVTDEYGERIFLKNLKSTITWGEEQAGESGSANKRTLRNMPNFNDIVTPETRDALYEVDAFIDMLLKYPSTAPNICKLLIQHLAGVSNPSPDYVVTCVDAFERGTFAAGDITFGQGKYGDLAAINAVILLHREATTTVLDADPTYGSLREPIGKVMKYMRSLEYARAPYDKNIYPILHGMASKVGQEVYYAQDQFSFFDFDYSPPGQFASSGLMAPESQLLSVSWLIGVIRGMMMLSKYGLKGDWDGFGQHHLFEGNIASGHLSFTPYSNTEYINEIDTLLTNGRLGVENKATLQAVYDHVKATSNEDEAKRAVQQLIAATPGFHSTSSIDRKNGNARLPAPKAQPADVDYKAIVVFNLFGGVDSFNVLAPKDGNDCVDLYKDYKEARGEAAMQNHNLLPIDATGSNQTCTDFGVHRALKEFQTIYEEGNGAFLANFGHLFK
;
A
#
# COMPACT_ATOMS: atom_id res chain seq x y z
N GLU A 1 24.18 -20.32 -12.78
CA GLU A 1 23.68 -19.50 -11.66
C GLU A 1 22.39 -20.15 -11.16
N TYR A 2 22.30 -20.43 -9.86
CA TYR A 2 21.13 -21.12 -9.29
C TYR A 2 20.04 -20.09 -8.99
N HIS A 3 18.93 -20.16 -9.71
CA HIS A 3 17.75 -19.37 -9.37
C HIS A 3 16.94 -20.14 -8.31
N ARG A 4 16.95 -19.66 -7.08
CA ARG A 4 16.14 -20.20 -6.01
C ARG A 4 14.66 -19.95 -6.35
N PRO A 5 13.82 -21.01 -6.43
CA PRO A 5 12.38 -20.85 -6.62
C PRO A 5 11.72 -20.30 -5.35
N PRO A 6 10.49 -19.74 -5.43
CA PRO A 6 9.80 -19.15 -4.28
C PRO A 6 9.52 -20.22 -3.20
N CYS A 7 10.36 -20.26 -2.16
CA CYS A 7 10.18 -21.13 -0.99
C CYS A 7 9.75 -20.29 0.19
N VAL A 8 8.68 -20.69 0.87
CA VAL A 8 8.40 -20.16 2.20
C VAL A 8 9.51 -20.60 3.15
N GLN A 9 10.14 -19.64 3.79
CA GLN A 9 11.06 -19.77 4.91
C GLN A 9 10.35 -19.30 6.18
N LEU A 10 10.94 -19.60 7.33
CA LEU A 10 10.44 -19.15 8.62
C LEU A 10 11.46 -18.23 9.27
N SER A 11 10.99 -17.15 9.89
CA SER A 11 11.85 -16.17 10.56
C SER A 11 12.67 -16.77 11.69
N PHE A 12 12.08 -17.72 12.43
CA PHE A 12 12.77 -18.52 13.44
C PHE A 12 13.00 -19.94 12.93
N TYR A 13 14.18 -20.49 13.18
CA TYR A 13 14.57 -21.80 12.67
C TYR A 13 15.41 -22.58 13.69
N PRO A 14 15.37 -23.93 13.66
CA PRO A 14 16.05 -24.75 14.64
C PRO A 14 17.57 -24.72 14.44
N ASN A 15 18.31 -24.76 15.56
CA ASN A 15 19.77 -24.80 15.61
C ASN A 15 20.48 -23.68 14.82
N PRO A 16 20.17 -22.39 15.04
CA PRO A 16 20.79 -21.29 14.31
C PRO A 16 22.33 -21.35 14.39
N LYS A 17 22.99 -21.20 13.24
CA LYS A 17 24.46 -21.16 13.15
C LYS A 17 24.93 -19.79 12.73
N GLN A 18 26.07 -19.38 13.27
CA GLN A 18 26.65 -18.09 12.94
C GLN A 18 27.28 -18.13 11.55
N VAL A 19 27.12 -17.02 10.83
CA VAL A 19 27.85 -16.72 9.59
C VAL A 19 28.58 -15.40 9.74
N ASN A 20 29.74 -15.31 9.11
CA ASN A 20 30.56 -14.10 9.10
C ASN A 20 30.74 -13.58 7.67
N ALA A 21 30.59 -12.27 7.51
CA ALA A 21 30.78 -11.60 6.23
C ALA A 21 32.27 -11.50 5.88
N ARG A 22 32.59 -11.76 4.60
CA ARG A 22 33.96 -11.67 4.07
C ARG A 22 34.48 -10.21 3.98
N SER A 23 33.63 -9.23 3.69
CA SER A 23 34.13 -7.86 3.45
C SER A 23 34.22 -7.04 4.74
N ASN A 24 33.10 -6.89 5.45
CA ASN A 24 33.01 -6.00 6.61
C ASN A 24 33.17 -6.71 7.96
N ARG A 25 33.28 -8.05 7.99
CA ARG A 25 33.38 -8.90 9.19
C ARG A 25 32.16 -8.89 10.12
N ASP A 26 31.00 -8.41 9.66
CA ASP A 26 29.75 -8.54 10.41
C ASP A 26 29.42 -10.02 10.68
N SER A 27 28.74 -10.26 11.79
CA SER A 27 28.22 -11.59 12.16
C SER A 27 26.70 -11.57 12.24
N MET A 28 26.04 -12.67 11.86
CA MET A 28 24.59 -12.87 12.06
C MET A 28 24.25 -14.36 12.15
N CYS A 29 23.01 -14.67 12.54
CA CYS A 29 22.48 -16.04 12.46
C CYS A 29 22.04 -16.38 11.03
N ALA A 30 22.19 -17.65 10.68
CA ALA A 30 21.74 -18.22 9.43
C ALA A 30 21.10 -19.60 9.66
N ASN A 31 20.13 -19.96 8.83
CA ASN A 31 19.48 -21.27 8.89
C ASN A 31 20.43 -22.36 8.36
N PRO A 32 20.86 -23.32 9.19
CA PRO A 32 21.87 -24.32 8.80
C PRO A 32 21.39 -25.28 7.70
N THR A 33 20.07 -25.39 7.48
CA THR A 33 19.49 -26.28 6.47
C THR A 33 19.53 -25.69 5.06
N LEU A 34 19.68 -24.37 4.94
CA LEU A 34 19.64 -23.67 3.67
C LEU A 34 21.04 -23.37 3.13
N PRO A 35 21.24 -23.37 1.80
CA PRO A 35 22.51 -23.01 1.18
C PRO A 35 22.68 -21.49 1.13
N VAL A 36 23.08 -20.88 2.24
CA VAL A 36 23.14 -19.40 2.40
C VAL A 36 24.53 -18.84 2.64
N ALA A 37 25.51 -19.71 2.89
CA ALA A 37 26.88 -19.28 3.13
C ALA A 37 27.89 -20.24 2.51
N THR A 38 29.06 -19.70 2.24
CA THR A 38 30.19 -20.42 1.68
C THR A 38 30.90 -21.29 2.71
N ARG A 39 31.68 -22.23 2.21
CA ARG A 39 32.45 -23.17 3.01
C ARG A 39 33.61 -22.48 3.72
N LYS A 40 33.95 -22.95 4.93
CA LYS A 40 35.14 -22.51 5.66
C LYS A 40 35.62 -23.58 6.64
N CYS A 41 36.79 -24.12 6.36
CA CYS A 41 37.44 -25.14 7.19
C CYS A 41 38.72 -24.60 7.82
N CYS A 42 38.88 -24.83 9.11
CA CYS A 42 40.05 -24.44 9.89
C CYS A 42 40.73 -25.70 10.41
N LYS A 43 42.07 -25.65 10.51
CA LYS A 43 42.84 -26.70 11.17
C LYS A 43 42.73 -26.54 12.69
N ASP A 44 42.56 -27.64 13.42
CA ASP A 44 42.45 -27.62 14.87
C ASP A 44 43.70 -26.95 15.51
N GLY A 45 43.47 -25.96 16.36
CA GLY A 45 44.53 -25.17 17.03
C GLY A 45 45.23 -24.12 16.16
N ALA A 46 44.88 -23.99 14.87
CA ALA A 46 45.47 -22.97 14.00
C ALA A 46 44.70 -21.63 14.13
N ILE A 47 45.46 -20.57 14.41
CA ILE A 47 44.93 -19.21 14.44
C ILE A 47 44.90 -18.68 13.00
N HIS A 48 43.72 -18.26 12.53
CA HIS A 48 43.51 -17.40 11.34
C HIS A 48 43.60 -17.96 9.92
N ASN A 49 43.85 -19.25 9.67
CA ASN A 49 43.97 -19.72 8.27
C ASN A 49 42.86 -20.71 7.88
N GLY A 50 41.92 -20.25 7.05
CA GLY A 50 41.05 -21.14 6.28
C GLY A 50 41.83 -21.79 5.13
N GLN A 51 42.61 -22.84 5.42
CA GLN A 51 43.66 -23.34 4.51
C GLN A 51 43.17 -24.24 3.37
N ILE A 52 41.95 -24.81 3.48
CA ILE A 52 41.46 -25.84 2.52
C ILE A 52 40.47 -25.29 1.48
N ASN A 53 40.03 -24.04 1.60
CA ASN A 53 39.15 -23.41 0.62
C ASN A 53 39.81 -23.20 -0.77
N GLN A 54 41.02 -23.69 -0.99
CA GLN A 54 41.76 -23.69 -2.25
C GLN A 54 41.31 -24.74 -3.28
N TYR A 55 40.40 -25.67 -2.91
CA TYR A 55 39.88 -26.73 -3.80
C TYR A 55 38.37 -26.60 -4.07
N VAL A 56 37.89 -25.37 -4.21
CA VAL A 56 36.48 -25.08 -4.51
C VAL A 56 36.35 -24.93 -6.02
N ASN A 57 35.43 -25.67 -6.65
CA ASN A 57 35.19 -25.59 -8.10
C ASN A 57 34.68 -24.19 -8.52
N PHE A 58 34.04 -23.45 -7.61
CA PHE A 58 33.47 -22.12 -7.84
C PHE A 58 33.63 -21.22 -6.59
N ASP A 59 34.35 -20.10 -6.69
CA ASP A 59 34.40 -19.12 -5.60
C ASP A 59 32.99 -18.58 -5.33
N GLY A 60 32.62 -18.41 -4.05
CA GLY A 60 31.28 -17.97 -3.66
C GLY A 60 30.18 -19.04 -3.65
N GLU A 61 30.50 -20.33 -3.84
CA GLU A 61 29.49 -21.40 -3.76
C GLU A 61 28.80 -21.46 -2.39
N LEU A 62 27.48 -21.32 -2.39
CA LEU A 62 26.66 -21.40 -1.18
C LEU A 62 26.27 -22.86 -0.89
N VAL A 63 26.45 -23.29 0.36
CA VAL A 63 26.14 -24.64 0.82
C VAL A 63 25.40 -24.60 2.15
N SER A 64 24.68 -25.66 2.50
CA SER A 64 24.14 -25.83 3.86
C SER A 64 25.27 -26.03 4.88
N TYR A 65 25.03 -25.73 6.16
CA TYR A 65 26.01 -25.97 7.21
C TYR A 65 26.46 -27.43 7.30
N GLY A 66 25.53 -28.39 7.18
CA GLY A 66 25.85 -29.82 7.20
C GLY A 66 26.82 -30.24 6.08
N LYS A 67 26.62 -29.72 4.86
CA LYS A 67 27.57 -29.91 3.74
C LYS A 67 28.95 -29.29 4.04
N ASN A 68 29.00 -28.13 4.69
CA ASN A 68 30.28 -27.52 5.11
C ASN A 68 31.02 -28.43 6.11
N VAL A 69 30.33 -28.93 7.14
CA VAL A 69 30.92 -29.84 8.13
C VAL A 69 31.42 -31.14 7.47
N ASN A 70 30.61 -31.75 6.62
CA ASN A 70 30.99 -32.97 5.90
C ASN A 70 32.22 -32.73 5.01
N PHE A 71 32.28 -31.58 4.34
CA PHE A 71 33.44 -31.23 3.52
C PHE A 71 34.70 -31.05 4.37
N CYS A 72 34.63 -30.31 5.49
CA CYS A 72 35.78 -30.08 6.35
C CYS A 72 36.33 -31.38 6.94
N THR A 73 35.45 -32.25 7.44
CA THR A 73 35.83 -33.56 7.98
C THR A 73 36.41 -34.50 6.91
N SER A 74 35.91 -34.43 5.67
CA SER A 74 36.40 -35.24 4.54
C SER A 74 37.75 -34.76 4.00
N ALA A 75 38.13 -33.52 4.30
CA ALA A 75 39.40 -32.94 3.85
C ALA A 75 40.62 -33.36 4.71
N GLY A 76 40.40 -34.20 5.73
CA GLY A 76 41.41 -34.76 6.62
C GLY A 76 41.07 -34.53 8.09
N GLY A 77 41.39 -35.49 8.97
CA GLY A 77 41.00 -35.48 10.39
C GLY A 77 41.57 -34.36 11.26
N GLU A 78 42.31 -33.41 10.68
CA GLU A 78 42.83 -32.21 11.34
C GLU A 78 41.95 -30.97 11.09
N TYR A 79 40.90 -31.07 10.26
CA TYR A 79 40.07 -29.94 9.83
C TYR A 79 38.63 -30.01 10.34
N SER A 80 38.13 -28.88 10.82
CA SER A 80 36.79 -28.69 11.34
C SER A 80 36.17 -27.39 10.80
N ALA A 81 34.85 -27.23 10.96
CA ALA A 81 34.20 -25.96 10.64
C ALA A 81 34.74 -24.87 11.56
N CYS A 82 35.24 -23.77 10.97
CA CYS A 82 35.91 -22.70 11.71
C CYS A 82 35.04 -22.14 12.83
N ASP A 83 35.61 -21.96 14.03
CA ASP A 83 34.97 -21.15 15.07
C ASP A 83 34.91 -19.66 14.64
N GLY A 84 33.94 -18.92 15.19
CA GLY A 84 33.64 -17.53 14.88
C GLY A 84 34.82 -16.59 15.15
N ALA A 85 35.65 -16.89 16.15
CA ALA A 85 36.91 -16.18 16.42
C ALA A 85 37.95 -16.32 15.31
N ASN A 86 37.97 -17.48 14.66
CA ASN A 86 38.81 -17.77 13.51
C ASN A 86 38.12 -17.39 12.18
N GLY A 87 36.96 -16.74 12.27
CA GLY A 87 36.11 -16.34 11.15
C GLY A 87 36.59 -15.11 10.38
N GLY A 88 37.75 -14.53 10.68
CA GLY A 88 38.34 -13.43 9.93
C GLY A 88 38.50 -13.74 8.43
N ALA A 89 38.23 -12.75 7.59
CA ALA A 89 38.12 -12.88 6.15
C ALA A 89 39.46 -12.84 5.40
N TYR A 90 40.32 -13.82 5.64
CA TYR A 90 41.53 -13.98 4.82
C TYR A 90 41.30 -15.08 3.77
N HIS A 91 41.29 -14.66 2.50
CA HIS A 91 41.58 -15.54 1.37
C HIS A 91 42.93 -15.10 0.82
N SER A 92 43.95 -15.95 0.91
CA SER A 92 45.11 -15.88 0.02
C SER A 92 44.73 -16.55 -1.30
N SER A 93 44.80 -15.84 -2.42
CA SER A 93 44.65 -16.45 -3.75
C SER A 93 45.84 -17.38 -4.05
N PRO A 94 45.68 -18.52 -4.76
CA PRO A 94 46.77 -19.46 -5.00
C PRO A 94 47.77 -19.04 -6.09
N THR A 95 47.40 -18.12 -6.99
CA THR A 95 48.14 -17.94 -8.27
C THR A 95 48.76 -16.57 -8.49
N ASP A 96 48.56 -15.61 -7.60
CA ASP A 96 49.35 -14.39 -7.61
C ASP A 96 49.38 -13.84 -6.19
N GLY A 97 50.55 -13.43 -5.72
CA GLY A 97 50.77 -12.81 -4.41
C GLY A 97 50.07 -11.46 -4.21
N THR A 98 48.95 -11.22 -4.89
CA THR A 98 48.13 -10.02 -4.78
C THR A 98 46.86 -10.36 -4.01
N SER A 99 46.88 -10.12 -2.69
CA SER A 99 45.67 -10.13 -1.88
C SER A 99 44.84 -8.88 -2.22
N TYR A 100 43.93 -8.97 -3.19
CA TYR A 100 42.93 -7.92 -3.38
C TYR A 100 41.79 -8.10 -2.38
N THR A 101 41.99 -7.62 -1.15
CA THR A 101 40.87 -7.26 -0.25
C THR A 101 40.20 -6.03 -0.83
N TYR A 102 39.20 -6.22 -1.70
CA TYR A 102 38.22 -5.17 -1.94
C TYR A 102 37.36 -5.06 -0.68
N TYR A 103 37.77 -4.18 0.25
CA TYR A 103 36.98 -3.78 1.39
C TYR A 103 35.79 -2.94 0.89
N HIS A 104 34.76 -3.58 0.36
CA HIS A 104 33.47 -2.92 0.24
C HIS A 104 32.90 -2.79 1.65
N GLN A 105 32.99 -1.59 2.25
CA GLN A 105 32.45 -1.26 3.57
C GLN A 105 30.92 -1.17 3.59
N SER A 106 30.24 -2.00 2.80
CA SER A 106 28.79 -2.02 2.77
C SER A 106 28.27 -2.93 3.88
N THR A 107 27.40 -2.39 4.73
CA THR A 107 26.65 -3.15 5.75
C THR A 107 25.49 -3.96 5.15
N ARG A 108 25.23 -3.81 3.84
CA ARG A 108 24.16 -4.54 3.14
C ARG A 108 24.54 -6.02 3.00
N PRO A 109 23.72 -6.97 3.49
CA PRO A 109 24.01 -8.40 3.37
C PRO A 109 24.23 -8.86 1.93
N SER A 110 23.47 -8.33 0.96
CA SER A 110 23.58 -8.68 -0.47
C SER A 110 24.93 -8.34 -1.11
N SER A 111 25.69 -7.42 -0.51
CA SER A 111 27.03 -7.05 -1.01
C SER A 111 28.16 -7.86 -0.38
N ASN A 112 27.83 -8.80 0.52
CA ASN A 112 28.78 -9.60 1.25
C ASN A 112 28.72 -11.07 0.82
N VAL A 113 29.89 -11.72 0.80
CA VAL A 113 29.97 -13.18 0.76
C VAL A 113 30.04 -13.69 2.19
N TRP A 114 29.05 -14.48 2.60
CA TRP A 114 28.98 -15.03 3.95
C TRP A 114 29.70 -16.37 4.05
N GLN A 115 30.26 -16.67 5.22
CA GLN A 115 31.00 -17.90 5.49
C GLN A 115 30.46 -18.58 6.74
N TRP A 116 30.28 -19.90 6.68
CA TRP A 116 29.84 -20.67 7.85
C TRP A 116 30.86 -20.66 8.98
N THR A 117 30.37 -20.59 10.22
CA THR A 117 31.16 -20.85 11.43
C THR A 117 30.51 -21.93 12.29
N SER A 118 31.29 -22.56 13.18
CA SER A 118 30.79 -23.56 14.12
C SER A 118 30.12 -22.95 15.36
N SER A 119 30.32 -21.65 15.59
CA SER A 119 29.76 -20.93 16.74
C SER A 119 28.22 -21.01 16.75
N PRO A 120 27.62 -21.13 17.95
CA PRO A 120 26.17 -21.03 18.08
C PRO A 120 25.71 -19.61 17.75
N CYS A 121 24.44 -19.49 17.37
CA CYS A 121 23.78 -18.20 17.22
C CYS A 121 22.38 -18.30 17.82
N LYS A 122 21.88 -17.22 18.39
CA LYS A 122 20.57 -17.18 19.05
C LYS A 122 19.66 -16.17 18.38
N LEU A 123 18.41 -16.54 18.20
CA LEU A 123 17.37 -15.68 17.65
C LEU A 123 16.52 -15.12 18.80
N GLN A 124 16.24 -13.83 18.75
CA GLN A 124 15.46 -13.09 19.73
C GLN A 124 14.46 -12.19 19.00
N MET A 125 13.50 -11.66 19.75
CA MET A 125 12.59 -10.64 19.25
C MET A 125 12.72 -9.36 20.07
N LYS A 126 12.64 -8.23 19.38
CA LYS A 126 12.63 -6.88 19.95
C LYS A 126 11.24 -6.30 19.74
N VAL A 127 10.58 -5.82 20.79
CA VAL A 127 9.20 -5.33 20.76
C VAL A 127 9.15 -3.90 21.29
N ARG A 128 8.63 -2.99 20.46
CA ARG A 128 8.42 -1.59 20.81
C ARG A 128 7.14 -1.38 21.65
N PRO A 129 6.99 -0.23 22.32
CA PRO A 129 5.78 0.11 23.07
C PRO A 129 4.47 0.12 22.26
N ASP A 130 4.54 0.25 20.93
CA ASP A 130 3.40 0.21 20.00
C ASP A 130 3.09 -1.21 19.48
N GLY A 131 3.75 -2.24 20.01
CA GLY A 131 3.49 -3.63 19.64
C GLY A 131 4.20 -4.11 18.38
N TYR A 132 4.97 -3.26 17.71
CA TYR A 132 5.74 -3.70 16.55
C TYR A 132 6.97 -4.53 16.98
N MET A 133 7.21 -5.63 16.26
CA MET A 133 8.30 -6.58 16.52
C MET A 133 9.43 -6.43 15.49
N ALA A 134 10.69 -6.61 15.89
CA ALA A 134 11.84 -6.80 15.01
C ALA A 134 12.61 -8.08 15.35
N LEU A 135 13.26 -8.69 14.36
CA LEU A 135 14.08 -9.89 14.53
C LEU A 135 15.51 -9.52 14.95
N ILE A 136 15.98 -10.10 16.05
CA ILE A 136 17.32 -9.84 16.58
C ILE A 136 18.16 -11.12 16.56
N HIS A 137 19.39 -11.00 16.07
CA HIS A 137 20.37 -12.09 16.07
C HIS A 137 21.45 -11.83 17.12
N GLU A 138 21.78 -12.84 17.91
CA GLU A 138 22.86 -12.82 18.91
C GLU A 138 23.89 -13.92 18.56
N PRO A 139 24.92 -13.60 17.74
CA PRO A 139 26.01 -14.51 17.42
C PRO A 139 26.88 -14.81 18.64
N GLY A 140 27.36 -16.06 18.77
CA GLY A 140 28.21 -16.49 19.88
C GLY A 140 29.58 -15.82 19.92
N TYR A 141 30.05 -15.26 18.79
CA TYR A 141 31.28 -14.48 18.72
C TYR A 141 31.10 -13.24 17.84
N ILE A 142 31.54 -12.07 18.33
CA ILE A 142 31.50 -10.81 17.58
C ILE A 142 32.93 -10.35 17.27
N GLY A 143 33.34 -10.53 16.01
CA GLY A 143 34.69 -10.19 15.55
C GLY A 143 34.84 -8.74 15.08
N GLY A 144 35.00 -7.80 16.01
CA GLY A 144 35.46 -6.42 15.75
C GLY A 144 34.55 -5.47 14.95
N ALA A 145 33.66 -5.95 14.07
CA ALA A 145 32.75 -5.11 13.27
C ALA A 145 31.32 -5.01 13.85
N GLY A 146 30.81 -6.09 14.44
CA GLY A 146 29.51 -6.11 15.12
C GLY A 146 28.53 -7.16 14.57
N VAL A 147 27.30 -7.07 15.05
CA VAL A 147 26.14 -7.76 14.46
C VAL A 147 25.62 -6.91 13.31
N ASN A 148 25.31 -7.55 12.18
CA ASN A 148 24.79 -6.87 11.00
C ASN A 148 23.57 -6.00 11.31
N THR A 149 23.49 -4.81 10.71
CA THR A 149 22.56 -3.74 11.11
C THR A 149 21.08 -4.13 11.05
N TYR A 150 20.69 -4.99 10.12
CA TYR A 150 19.29 -5.39 9.91
C TYR A 150 18.72 -6.25 11.06
N VAL A 151 19.59 -6.96 11.78
CA VAL A 151 19.24 -7.87 12.89
C VAL A 151 19.92 -7.49 14.21
N ASN A 152 20.46 -6.28 14.27
CA ASN A 152 21.18 -5.76 15.42
C ASN A 152 20.18 -5.22 16.46
N LYS A 153 20.39 -5.55 17.74
CA LYS A 153 19.53 -5.12 18.85
C LYS A 153 19.31 -3.59 18.91
N ASP A 154 20.33 -2.80 18.59
CA ASP A 154 20.30 -1.34 18.73
C ASP A 154 20.00 -0.66 17.38
N LYS A 155 20.47 -1.24 16.26
CA LYS A 155 20.42 -0.61 14.94
C LYS A 155 19.30 -1.10 14.02
N SER A 156 18.63 -2.21 14.33
CA SER A 156 17.54 -2.73 13.48
C SER A 156 16.35 -1.77 13.47
N GLN A 157 15.90 -1.43 12.26
CA GLN A 157 14.73 -0.60 11.99
C GLN A 157 13.62 -1.36 11.27
N ASP A 158 13.82 -2.66 11.01
CA ASP A 158 12.86 -3.51 10.29
C ASP A 158 11.84 -4.07 11.26
N TYR A 159 10.76 -3.31 11.44
CA TYR A 159 9.65 -3.66 12.31
C TYR A 159 8.49 -4.23 11.51
N ILE A 160 7.87 -5.27 12.05
CA ILE A 160 6.70 -5.95 11.50
C ILE A 160 5.55 -5.90 12.50
N GLY A 161 4.35 -5.69 11.97
CA GLY A 161 3.12 -5.79 12.74
C GLY A 161 2.78 -7.25 13.02
N VAL A 162 2.42 -7.55 14.25
CA VAL A 162 2.13 -8.92 14.70
C VAL A 162 0.72 -8.95 15.28
N PRO A 163 -0.13 -9.93 14.90
CA PRO A 163 -1.43 -10.11 15.55
C PRO A 163 -1.20 -10.74 16.92
N TRP A 164 -1.10 -9.90 17.95
CA TRP A 164 -0.89 -10.34 19.32
C TRP A 164 -2.10 -11.09 19.87
N GLN A 165 -1.88 -11.91 20.89
CA GLN A 165 -2.98 -12.57 21.58
C GLN A 165 -3.81 -11.53 22.33
N ILE A 166 -5.11 -11.57 22.15
CA ILE A 166 -6.06 -10.69 22.84
C ILE A 166 -6.48 -11.38 24.14
N ASP A 167 -6.31 -10.69 25.26
CA ASP A 167 -6.75 -11.16 26.57
C ASP A 167 -8.28 -10.99 26.76
N ALA A 168 -8.83 -11.55 27.84
CA ALA A 168 -10.28 -11.57 28.07
C ALA A 168 -10.92 -10.18 28.20
N ASP A 169 -10.12 -9.15 28.48
CA ASP A 169 -10.51 -7.75 28.56
C ASP A 169 -10.41 -7.00 27.22
N LEU A 170 -10.20 -7.74 26.12
CA LEU A 170 -10.01 -7.21 24.76
C LEU A 170 -8.74 -6.38 24.57
N THR A 171 -7.76 -6.50 25.46
CA THR A 171 -6.44 -5.88 25.29
C THR A 171 -5.48 -6.81 24.57
N GLU A 172 -4.71 -6.28 23.63
CA GLU A 172 -3.62 -7.02 23.00
C GLU A 172 -2.45 -7.17 23.97
N PHE A 173 -2.01 -8.41 24.19
CA PHE A 173 -0.87 -8.70 25.03
C PHE A 173 0.42 -8.79 24.20
N TYR A 174 1.29 -7.81 24.40
CA TYR A 174 2.65 -7.81 23.86
C TYR A 174 3.65 -7.34 24.93
N PRO A 175 4.93 -7.75 24.86
CA PRO A 175 5.95 -7.26 25.80
C PRO A 175 6.07 -5.74 25.72
N SER A 176 5.81 -5.05 26.83
CA SER A 176 5.84 -3.59 26.91
C SER A 176 6.43 -3.13 28.25
N PRO A 177 6.91 -1.88 28.34
CA PRO A 177 7.32 -1.31 29.62
C PRO A 177 6.21 -1.34 30.68
N SER A 178 4.94 -1.17 30.25
CA SER A 178 3.78 -1.13 31.16
C SER A 178 3.49 -2.48 31.83
N ASN A 179 3.82 -3.60 31.18
CA ASN A 179 3.73 -4.93 31.78
C ASN A 179 5.08 -5.49 32.25
N ASN A 180 6.06 -4.61 32.48
CA ASN A 180 7.43 -4.97 32.87
C ASN A 180 8.06 -5.99 31.91
N CYS A 181 7.89 -5.78 30.61
CA CYS A 181 8.35 -6.66 29.54
C CYS A 181 7.94 -8.12 29.77
N THR A 182 6.64 -8.37 29.90
CA THR A 182 6.07 -9.69 30.24
C THR A 182 6.51 -10.14 31.64
N HIS A 183 6.21 -9.35 32.68
CA HIS A 183 6.50 -9.64 34.10
C HIS A 183 7.96 -10.00 34.39
N GLY A 184 8.92 -9.43 33.66
CA GLY A 184 10.35 -9.65 33.82
C GLY A 184 10.91 -10.82 33.00
N SER A 185 10.09 -11.54 32.22
CA SER A 185 10.57 -12.62 31.34
C SER A 185 11.39 -12.12 30.13
N CYS A 186 11.27 -10.83 29.80
CA CYS A 186 12.06 -10.17 28.77
C CYS A 186 12.85 -9.00 29.36
N SER A 187 13.98 -8.65 28.74
CA SER A 187 14.83 -7.54 29.20
C SER A 187 14.35 -6.21 28.64
N LEU A 188 14.15 -5.22 29.51
CA LEU A 188 13.87 -3.83 29.13
C LEU A 188 15.18 -3.10 28.79
N THR A 189 15.21 -2.38 27.69
CA THR A 189 16.33 -1.48 27.30
C THR A 189 16.05 -0.04 27.72
N ASP A 190 17.08 0.80 27.68
CA ASP A 190 16.99 2.23 28.04
C ASP A 190 16.00 3.01 27.15
N ASP A 191 15.78 2.56 25.91
CA ASP A 191 14.83 3.14 24.95
C ASP A 191 13.36 2.67 25.15
N ASN A 192 13.03 2.08 26.30
CA ASN A 192 11.71 1.50 26.58
C ASN A 192 11.30 0.36 25.62
N ILE A 193 12.27 -0.43 25.16
CA ILE A 193 12.04 -1.54 24.24
C ILE A 193 12.26 -2.87 24.99
N CYS A 194 11.41 -3.85 24.73
CA CYS A 194 11.53 -5.18 25.34
C CYS A 194 12.25 -6.14 24.39
N ILE A 195 13.31 -6.81 24.86
CA ILE A 195 14.00 -7.88 24.13
C ILE A 195 13.68 -9.21 24.78
N CYS A 196 13.09 -10.12 24.02
CA CYS A 196 12.62 -11.41 24.49
C CYS A 196 13.40 -12.56 23.86
N ASN A 197 13.78 -13.52 24.69
CA ASN A 197 14.21 -14.83 24.22
C ASN A 197 12.99 -15.62 23.75
N VAL A 198 13.14 -16.31 22.62
CA VAL A 198 12.08 -17.15 22.08
C VAL A 198 12.51 -18.62 22.06
N THR A 199 11.54 -19.50 22.31
CA THR A 199 11.68 -20.94 22.16
C THR A 199 10.85 -21.38 20.97
N LEU A 200 11.49 -22.04 20.00
CA LEU A 200 10.83 -22.56 18.80
C LEU A 200 10.25 -23.95 19.07
N HIS A 201 9.00 -24.15 18.66
CA HIS A 201 8.32 -25.44 18.67
C HIS A 201 7.89 -25.79 17.25
N GLU A 202 8.37 -26.92 16.75
CA GLU A 202 8.01 -27.45 15.44
C GLU A 202 7.47 -28.87 15.58
N GLY A 203 6.38 -29.15 14.87
CA GLY A 203 5.76 -30.47 14.84
C GLY A 203 4.82 -30.61 13.65
N PRO A 204 4.33 -31.83 13.37
CA PRO A 204 3.34 -32.02 12.34
C PRO A 204 2.00 -31.39 12.72
N VAL A 205 1.24 -30.90 11.74
CA VAL A 205 -0.15 -30.47 11.96
C VAL A 205 -1.01 -31.71 12.22
N PHE A 206 -0.88 -32.70 11.33
CA PHE A 206 -1.54 -34.00 11.42
C PHE A 206 -0.53 -35.06 11.82
N SER A 207 -0.75 -35.67 12.99
CA SER A 207 0.10 -36.72 13.53
C SER A 207 -0.36 -38.14 13.14
N ASP A 208 -1.55 -38.26 12.55
CA ASP A 208 -2.11 -39.54 12.11
C ASP A 208 -1.52 -39.98 10.77
N SER A 209 -1.52 -41.30 10.53
CA SER A 209 -1.08 -41.89 9.25
C SER A 209 -2.20 -41.96 8.21
N THR A 210 -3.34 -41.31 8.46
CA THR A 210 -4.49 -41.25 7.55
C THR A 210 -4.49 -39.94 6.78
N LEU A 211 -5.01 -39.97 5.55
CA LEU A 211 -5.14 -38.77 4.72
C LEU A 211 -6.18 -37.81 5.33
N PRO A 212 -5.81 -36.55 5.69
CA PRO A 212 -6.75 -35.57 6.23
C PRO A 212 -7.75 -35.08 5.18
N ASN A 213 -8.86 -34.46 5.62
CA ASN A 213 -9.80 -33.79 4.72
C ASN A 213 -9.21 -32.49 4.15
N LYS A 214 -9.64 -32.11 2.94
CA LYS A 214 -9.30 -30.84 2.28
C LYS A 214 -9.54 -29.64 3.20
N ASP A 215 -10.72 -29.55 3.83
CA ASP A 215 -11.07 -28.38 4.66
C ASP A 215 -10.17 -28.28 5.90
N ASP A 216 -9.84 -29.41 6.53
CA ASP A 216 -8.92 -29.44 7.68
C ASP A 216 -7.52 -28.97 7.27
N ILE A 217 -7.05 -29.38 6.09
CA ILE A 217 -5.75 -28.96 5.55
C ILE A 217 -5.76 -27.44 5.31
N LEU A 218 -6.78 -26.92 4.63
CA LEU A 218 -6.91 -25.48 4.36
C LEU A 218 -7.01 -24.65 5.65
N GLN A 219 -7.66 -25.19 6.69
CA GLN A 219 -7.84 -24.49 7.96
C GLN A 219 -6.61 -24.53 8.87
N GLN A 220 -5.81 -25.59 8.84
CA GLN A 220 -4.75 -25.83 9.85
C GLN A 220 -3.32 -25.76 9.29
N CYS A 221 -3.11 -26.05 8.00
CA CYS A 221 -1.80 -25.96 7.36
C CYS A 221 -1.58 -24.56 6.79
N HIS A 222 -0.71 -23.78 7.43
CA HIS A 222 -0.45 -22.37 7.06
C HIS A 222 0.92 -22.12 6.42
N ILE A 223 1.67 -23.18 6.10
CA ILE A 223 3.01 -23.07 5.52
C ILE A 223 2.98 -23.64 4.11
N GLY A 224 3.25 -22.80 3.12
CA GLY A 224 3.34 -23.21 1.71
C GLY A 224 4.51 -24.16 1.45
N ALA A 225 4.38 -24.99 0.43
CA ALA A 225 5.41 -25.92 -0.04
C ALA A 225 5.62 -25.81 -1.56
N PHE A 226 6.73 -26.37 -2.04
CA PHE A 226 6.96 -26.51 -3.48
C PHE A 226 6.10 -27.60 -4.08
N ASP A 227 5.89 -27.52 -5.39
CA ASP A 227 5.43 -28.67 -6.17
C ASP A 227 6.44 -29.82 -5.97
N PRO A 228 6.05 -30.91 -5.30
CA PRO A 228 6.96 -31.99 -4.97
C PRO A 228 7.45 -32.73 -6.21
N THR A 229 6.77 -32.62 -7.36
CA THR A 229 7.20 -33.28 -8.60
C THR A 229 8.52 -32.73 -9.17
N ILE A 230 8.91 -31.52 -8.75
CA ILE A 230 10.20 -30.91 -9.11
C ILE A 230 11.35 -31.53 -8.28
N LEU A 231 11.02 -32.17 -7.14
CA LEU A 231 11.98 -32.71 -6.19
C LEU A 231 12.03 -34.24 -6.33
N GLU A 232 13.17 -34.76 -6.78
CA GLU A 232 13.39 -36.22 -6.94
C GLU A 232 13.28 -37.02 -5.61
N GLU A 233 13.28 -36.34 -4.47
CA GLU A 233 13.21 -36.95 -3.14
C GLU A 233 11.78 -37.27 -2.64
N TYR A 234 10.75 -36.70 -3.27
CA TYR A 234 9.35 -36.87 -2.88
C TYR A 234 8.63 -37.87 -3.79
N ASN A 235 7.80 -38.72 -3.18
CA ASN A 235 6.92 -39.64 -3.89
C ASN A 235 5.46 -39.39 -3.47
N LEU A 236 4.52 -39.60 -4.39
CA LEU A 236 3.09 -39.64 -4.06
C LEU A 236 2.81 -40.88 -3.21
N ASP A 237 2.33 -40.69 -1.99
CA ASP A 237 2.10 -41.75 -1.00
C ASP A 237 0.63 -42.17 -0.98
N LEU A 238 -0.27 -41.22 -0.68
CA LEU A 238 -1.72 -41.39 -0.71
C LEU A 238 -2.40 -40.30 -1.52
N SER A 239 -3.54 -40.64 -2.13
CA SER A 239 -4.41 -39.67 -2.80
C SER A 239 -5.87 -40.08 -2.75
N ASN A 240 -6.75 -39.09 -2.80
CA ASN A 240 -8.17 -39.24 -3.10
C ASN A 240 -8.56 -38.20 -4.18
N ASN A 241 -9.85 -37.94 -4.38
CA ASN A 241 -10.32 -36.98 -5.38
C ASN A 241 -9.94 -35.51 -5.05
N ASP A 242 -9.74 -35.18 -3.77
CA ASP A 242 -9.62 -33.79 -3.28
C ASP A 242 -8.22 -33.45 -2.74
N VAL A 243 -7.46 -34.46 -2.31
CA VAL A 243 -6.18 -34.33 -1.61
C VAL A 243 -5.18 -35.34 -2.16
N LYS A 244 -3.95 -34.89 -2.44
CA LYS A 244 -2.79 -35.77 -2.67
C LYS A 244 -1.71 -35.49 -1.65
N ALA A 245 -1.12 -36.53 -1.07
CA ALA A 245 -0.07 -36.42 -0.07
C ALA A 245 1.25 -36.99 -0.60
N TYR A 246 2.30 -36.18 -0.50
CA TYR A 246 3.65 -36.51 -0.95
C TYR A 246 4.59 -36.61 0.26
N THR A 247 5.35 -37.69 0.34
CA THR A 247 6.31 -37.94 1.43
C THR A 247 7.71 -38.18 0.86
N LYS A 248 8.74 -37.87 1.65
CA LYS A 248 10.11 -38.25 1.28
C LYS A 248 10.29 -39.76 1.46
N SER A 249 11.15 -40.36 0.64
CA SER A 249 11.53 -41.76 0.76
C SER A 249 11.87 -42.11 2.22
N SER A 250 11.23 -43.15 2.79
CA SER A 250 11.35 -43.62 4.19
C SER A 250 10.62 -42.84 5.30
N LEU A 251 9.80 -41.84 4.99
CA LEU A 251 8.98 -41.12 5.98
C LEU A 251 7.49 -41.47 5.89
N SER A 252 6.78 -41.35 7.01
CA SER A 252 5.31 -41.50 7.08
C SER A 252 4.58 -40.18 6.80
N LEU A 253 3.28 -40.26 6.54
CA LEU A 253 2.39 -39.10 6.36
C LEU A 253 2.38 -38.14 7.56
N SER A 254 2.54 -38.67 8.76
CA SER A 254 2.67 -37.90 10.01
C SER A 254 3.96 -37.08 10.11
N SER A 255 4.85 -37.17 9.12
CA SER A 255 6.07 -36.38 9.06
C SER A 255 5.78 -34.90 8.86
N PRO A 256 6.51 -33.99 9.53
CA PRO A 256 6.42 -32.56 9.27
C PRO A 256 6.94 -32.16 7.87
N SER A 257 7.57 -33.09 7.15
CA SER A 257 8.01 -32.88 5.77
C SER A 257 6.96 -33.28 4.73
N THR A 258 5.84 -33.89 5.13
CA THR A 258 4.76 -34.26 4.19
C THR A 258 4.18 -33.01 3.52
N ILE A 259 3.90 -33.10 2.22
CA ILE A 259 3.30 -32.03 1.43
C ILE A 259 1.93 -32.49 0.94
N TYR A 260 0.91 -31.67 1.17
CA TYR A 260 -0.44 -31.87 0.66
C TYR A 260 -0.69 -30.97 -0.53
N GLU A 261 -1.16 -31.55 -1.64
CA GLU A 261 -1.74 -30.84 -2.78
C GLU A 261 -3.25 -30.84 -2.61
N VAL A 262 -3.84 -29.64 -2.59
CA VAL A 262 -5.28 -29.42 -2.51
C VAL A 262 -5.68 -28.31 -3.47
N THR A 263 -6.94 -28.29 -3.89
CA THR A 263 -7.52 -27.12 -4.55
C THR A 263 -8.08 -26.19 -3.48
N ASP A 264 -7.76 -24.90 -3.51
CA ASP A 264 -8.32 -23.93 -2.56
C ASP A 264 -9.82 -23.64 -2.83
N GLU A 265 -10.39 -22.70 -2.08
CA GLU A 265 -11.78 -22.24 -2.25
C GLU A 265 -12.01 -21.46 -3.56
N TYR A 266 -10.92 -21.02 -4.21
CA TYR A 266 -10.92 -20.23 -5.44
C TYR A 266 -10.63 -21.08 -6.69
N GLY A 267 -10.49 -22.40 -6.55
CA GLY A 267 -10.21 -23.31 -7.65
C GLY A 267 -8.73 -23.42 -8.03
N GLU A 268 -7.82 -22.85 -7.25
CA GLU A 268 -6.39 -22.90 -7.51
C GLU A 268 -5.73 -24.11 -6.82
N ARG A 269 -4.78 -24.74 -7.52
CA ARG A 269 -3.99 -25.84 -6.96
C ARG A 269 -2.89 -25.28 -6.08
N ILE A 270 -2.91 -25.59 -4.79
CA ILE A 270 -1.92 -25.14 -3.81
C ILE A 270 -1.22 -26.32 -3.13
N PHE A 271 -0.01 -26.06 -2.62
CA PHE A 271 0.79 -27.04 -1.89
C PHE A 271 1.07 -26.55 -0.49
N LEU A 272 0.69 -27.34 0.52
CA LEU A 272 0.81 -27.00 1.92
C LEU A 272 1.63 -28.06 2.66
N LYS A 273 2.54 -27.60 3.52
CA LYS A 273 3.38 -28.49 4.33
C LYS A 273 2.63 -28.91 5.59
N ASN A 274 2.78 -30.17 5.98
CA ASN A 274 2.29 -30.70 7.26
C ASN A 274 3.12 -30.17 8.45
N LEU A 275 3.41 -28.87 8.52
CA LEU A 275 4.29 -28.28 9.52
C LEU A 275 3.55 -27.20 10.31
N LYS A 276 3.54 -27.35 11.63
CA LYS A 276 3.17 -26.31 12.58
C LYS A 276 4.46 -25.78 13.21
N SER A 277 4.73 -24.49 13.04
CA SER A 277 5.88 -23.81 13.65
C SER A 277 5.38 -22.64 14.48
N THR A 278 5.66 -22.67 15.78
CA THR A 278 5.24 -21.65 16.75
C THR A 278 6.40 -21.27 17.65
N ILE A 279 6.46 -19.99 18.02
CA ILE A 279 7.42 -19.48 19.00
C ILE A 279 6.70 -19.22 20.32
N THR A 280 7.39 -19.49 21.43
CA THR A 280 6.91 -19.16 22.78
C THR A 280 7.92 -18.30 23.52
N TRP A 281 7.41 -17.39 24.35
CA TRP A 281 8.20 -16.59 25.29
C TRP A 281 7.42 -16.48 26.61
N GLY A 282 8.07 -15.97 27.65
CA GLY A 282 7.50 -15.96 28.99
C GLY A 282 7.73 -17.28 29.74
N GLU A 283 7.25 -17.33 30.97
CA GLU A 283 7.40 -18.46 31.88
C GLU A 283 6.09 -19.26 32.00
N GLU A 284 6.23 -20.58 32.04
CA GLU A 284 5.12 -21.53 32.11
C GLU A 284 4.52 -21.65 33.51
N GLN A 285 5.28 -21.27 34.54
CA GLN A 285 4.88 -21.31 35.94
C GLN A 285 4.83 -19.90 36.49
N ALA A 286 3.82 -19.62 37.29
CA ALA A 286 3.77 -18.43 38.11
C ALA A 286 4.99 -18.42 39.05
N GLY A 287 5.86 -17.41 38.94
CA GLY A 287 6.85 -17.15 39.99
C GLY A 287 6.16 -16.79 41.32
N GLU A 288 6.94 -16.55 42.38
CA GLU A 288 6.42 -16.17 43.71
C GLU A 288 5.55 -14.89 43.72
N SER A 289 5.49 -14.15 42.59
CA SER A 289 4.80 -12.86 42.44
C SER A 289 3.57 -12.84 41.50
N GLY A 290 3.14 -13.95 40.88
CA GLY A 290 1.89 -13.97 40.10
C GLY A 290 1.86 -14.89 38.86
N SER A 291 0.68 -14.95 38.21
CA SER A 291 0.21 -15.88 37.16
C SER A 291 1.19 -16.18 36.02
N ALA A 292 1.11 -17.41 35.48
CA ALA A 292 1.83 -17.84 34.29
C ALA A 292 1.59 -16.87 33.11
N ASN A 293 2.67 -16.49 32.43
CA ASN A 293 2.68 -15.47 31.37
C ASN A 293 3.27 -16.00 30.04
N LYS A 294 3.38 -17.33 29.90
CA LYS A 294 3.77 -17.99 28.66
C LYS A 294 2.82 -17.62 27.53
N ARG A 295 3.35 -17.01 26.48
CA ARG A 295 2.62 -16.63 25.27
C ARG A 295 3.15 -17.39 24.07
N THR A 296 2.30 -17.56 23.08
CA THR A 296 2.61 -18.30 21.85
C THR A 296 2.23 -17.47 20.65
N LEU A 297 3.09 -17.47 19.63
CA LEU A 297 2.86 -16.83 18.35
C LEU A 297 3.19 -17.81 17.21
N ARG A 298 2.46 -17.72 16.10
CA ARG A 298 2.82 -18.46 14.87
C ARG A 298 4.16 -17.94 14.35
N ASN A 299 5.07 -18.84 14.00
CA ASN A 299 6.32 -18.45 13.35
C ASN A 299 6.03 -17.86 11.96
N MET A 300 6.68 -16.75 11.63
CA MET A 300 6.29 -15.91 10.51
C MET A 300 6.88 -16.47 9.20
N PRO A 301 6.03 -16.80 8.20
CA PRO A 301 6.49 -17.16 6.89
C PRO A 301 7.05 -15.93 6.16
N ASN A 302 8.12 -16.13 5.39
CA ASN A 302 8.73 -15.13 4.53
C ASN A 302 9.44 -15.81 3.35
N PHE A 303 9.57 -15.13 2.22
CA PHE A 303 10.40 -15.55 1.09
C PHE A 303 11.83 -15.00 1.20
N ASN A 304 12.01 -13.89 1.92
CA ASN A 304 13.30 -13.19 2.05
C ASN A 304 14.37 -13.99 2.81
N ASP A 305 15.54 -14.16 2.20
CA ASP A 305 16.73 -14.61 2.91
C ASP A 305 17.54 -13.42 3.43
N ILE A 306 17.61 -13.25 4.76
CA ILE A 306 18.33 -12.11 5.37
C ILE A 306 19.84 -12.17 5.11
N VAL A 307 20.41 -13.38 4.90
CA VAL A 307 21.85 -13.55 4.66
C VAL A 307 22.18 -13.17 3.21
N THR A 308 21.37 -13.64 2.27
CA THR A 308 21.55 -13.37 0.83
C THR A 308 20.29 -12.77 0.22
N PRO A 309 19.94 -11.52 0.57
CA PRO A 309 18.71 -10.91 0.10
C PRO A 309 18.81 -10.57 -1.38
N GLU A 310 17.86 -11.06 -2.17
CA GLU A 310 17.76 -10.83 -3.61
C GLU A 310 16.51 -10.03 -3.94
N THR A 311 16.58 -9.21 -4.99
CA THR A 311 15.40 -8.41 -5.44
C THR A 311 14.22 -9.31 -5.80
N ARG A 312 14.52 -10.50 -6.33
CA ARG A 312 13.53 -11.55 -6.62
C ARG A 312 12.70 -11.94 -5.40
N ASP A 313 13.33 -12.11 -4.24
CA ASP A 313 12.64 -12.59 -3.04
C ASP A 313 11.65 -11.54 -2.52
N ALA A 314 12.00 -10.25 -2.67
CA ALA A 314 11.09 -9.14 -2.39
C ALA A 314 9.89 -9.10 -3.35
N LEU A 315 10.07 -9.44 -4.63
CA LEU A 315 8.95 -9.57 -5.57
C LEU A 315 7.99 -10.69 -5.15
N TYR A 316 8.52 -11.84 -4.70
CA TYR A 316 7.68 -12.93 -4.20
C TYR A 316 6.88 -12.56 -2.95
N GLU A 317 7.45 -11.77 -2.03
CA GLU A 317 6.69 -11.23 -0.89
C GLU A 317 5.57 -10.29 -1.32
N VAL A 318 5.85 -9.39 -2.27
CA VAL A 318 4.85 -8.44 -2.77
C VAL A 318 3.73 -9.18 -3.50
N ASP A 319 4.06 -10.14 -4.36
CA ASP A 319 3.07 -10.96 -5.07
C ASP A 319 2.19 -11.74 -4.09
N ALA A 320 2.81 -12.41 -3.09
CA ALA A 320 2.06 -13.14 -2.07
C ALA A 320 1.16 -12.22 -1.22
N PHE A 321 1.63 -11.00 -0.92
CA PHE A 321 0.82 -10.01 -0.21
C PHE A 321 -0.36 -9.52 -1.05
N ILE A 322 -0.17 -9.27 -2.34
CA ILE A 322 -1.24 -8.89 -3.27
C ILE A 322 -2.26 -10.02 -3.38
N ASP A 323 -1.81 -11.27 -3.53
CA ASP A 323 -2.68 -12.44 -3.58
C ASP A 323 -3.51 -12.59 -2.30
N MET A 324 -2.89 -12.38 -1.14
CA MET A 324 -3.58 -12.37 0.16
C MET A 324 -4.64 -11.26 0.22
N LEU A 325 -4.33 -10.06 -0.23
CA LEU A 325 -5.30 -8.96 -0.26
C LEU A 325 -6.45 -9.23 -1.22
N LEU A 326 -6.18 -9.80 -2.40
CA LEU A 326 -7.22 -10.16 -3.37
C LEU A 326 -8.19 -11.21 -2.82
N LYS A 327 -7.65 -12.23 -2.15
CA LYS A 327 -8.42 -13.32 -1.53
C LYS A 327 -9.04 -12.95 -0.19
N TYR A 328 -8.86 -11.72 0.30
CA TYR A 328 -9.46 -11.31 1.55
C TYR A 328 -10.99 -11.15 1.40
N PRO A 329 -11.83 -11.65 2.35
CA PRO A 329 -13.29 -11.70 2.16
C PRO A 329 -13.97 -10.35 1.93
N SER A 330 -13.38 -9.24 2.40
CA SER A 330 -13.94 -7.91 2.17
C SER A 330 -13.55 -7.31 0.82
N THR A 331 -12.62 -7.92 0.08
CA THR A 331 -12.11 -7.37 -1.18
C THR A 331 -13.16 -7.40 -2.27
N ALA A 332 -13.79 -8.56 -2.54
CA ALA A 332 -14.79 -8.66 -3.60
C ALA A 332 -15.96 -7.68 -3.40
N PRO A 333 -16.60 -7.56 -2.21
CA PRO A 333 -17.68 -6.59 -1.99
C PRO A 333 -17.26 -5.12 -2.19
N ASN A 334 -16.08 -4.74 -1.68
CA ASN A 334 -15.60 -3.37 -1.77
C ASN A 334 -15.20 -3.00 -3.21
N ILE A 335 -14.48 -3.88 -3.90
CA ILE A 335 -14.08 -3.67 -5.29
C ILE A 335 -15.32 -3.66 -6.20
N CYS A 336 -16.28 -4.58 -6.02
CA CYS A 336 -17.52 -4.57 -6.79
C CYS A 336 -18.32 -3.28 -6.61
N LYS A 337 -18.45 -2.79 -5.37
CA LYS A 337 -19.13 -1.52 -5.10
C LYS A 337 -18.44 -0.36 -5.84
N LEU A 338 -17.12 -0.24 -5.74
CA LEU A 338 -16.34 0.79 -6.43
C LEU A 338 -16.47 0.69 -7.95
N LEU A 339 -16.33 -0.51 -8.52
CA LEU A 339 -16.45 -0.72 -9.95
C LEU A 339 -17.86 -0.38 -10.45
N ILE A 340 -18.92 -0.71 -9.71
CA ILE A 340 -20.28 -0.31 -10.08
C ILE A 340 -20.42 1.22 -10.04
N GLN A 341 -19.89 1.89 -9.01
CA GLN A 341 -19.93 3.35 -8.89
C GLN A 341 -19.25 4.03 -10.09
N HIS A 342 -18.03 3.60 -10.42
CA HIS A 342 -17.22 4.26 -11.46
C HIS A 342 -17.53 3.80 -12.89
N LEU A 343 -17.84 2.52 -13.12
CA LEU A 343 -18.08 1.96 -14.46
C LEU A 343 -19.54 2.08 -14.90
N ALA A 344 -20.50 1.74 -14.04
CA ALA A 344 -21.92 1.88 -14.37
C ALA A 344 -22.42 3.31 -14.14
N GLY A 345 -21.72 4.12 -13.34
CA GLY A 345 -22.18 5.46 -12.97
C GLY A 345 -23.40 5.42 -12.06
N VAL A 346 -23.39 4.52 -11.08
CA VAL A 346 -24.45 4.32 -10.09
C VAL A 346 -23.86 4.55 -8.70
N SER A 347 -24.05 5.73 -8.11
CA SER A 347 -23.43 6.08 -6.82
C SER A 347 -23.95 5.23 -5.66
N ASN A 348 -25.21 4.78 -5.75
CA ASN A 348 -25.92 4.03 -4.72
C ASN A 348 -26.48 2.71 -5.28
N PRO A 349 -25.62 1.72 -5.58
CA PRO A 349 -26.10 0.43 -6.11
C PRO A 349 -26.89 -0.33 -5.05
N SER A 350 -27.87 -1.14 -5.47
CA SER A 350 -28.60 -1.97 -4.52
C SER A 350 -27.71 -3.11 -3.96
N PRO A 351 -28.07 -3.68 -2.80
CA PRO A 351 -27.38 -4.86 -2.28
C PRO A 351 -27.37 -6.05 -3.24
N ASP A 352 -28.44 -6.24 -4.01
CA ASP A 352 -28.56 -7.33 -5.00
C ASP A 352 -27.56 -7.16 -6.15
N TYR A 353 -27.35 -5.92 -6.59
CA TYR A 353 -26.38 -5.61 -7.63
C TYR A 353 -24.95 -5.89 -7.14
N VAL A 354 -24.62 -5.49 -5.92
CA VAL A 354 -23.30 -5.78 -5.33
C VAL A 354 -23.11 -7.28 -5.16
N VAL A 355 -24.09 -8.01 -4.63
CA VAL A 355 -24.02 -9.48 -4.46
C VAL A 355 -23.84 -10.20 -5.80
N THR A 356 -24.56 -9.80 -6.84
CA THR A 356 -24.42 -10.41 -8.18
C THR A 356 -23.02 -10.18 -8.76
N CYS A 357 -22.44 -9.00 -8.52
CA CYS A 357 -21.05 -8.74 -8.90
C CYS A 357 -20.07 -9.59 -8.10
N VAL A 358 -20.26 -9.72 -6.79
CA VAL A 358 -19.40 -10.55 -5.92
C VAL A 358 -19.44 -12.01 -6.36
N ASP A 359 -20.62 -12.56 -6.63
CA ASP A 359 -20.81 -13.91 -7.16
C ASP A 359 -20.00 -14.14 -8.45
N ALA A 360 -19.98 -13.17 -9.36
CA ALA A 360 -19.22 -13.26 -10.60
C ALA A 360 -17.72 -13.02 -10.40
N PHE A 361 -17.35 -12.19 -9.43
CA PHE A 361 -15.97 -11.98 -9.00
C PHE A 361 -15.38 -13.28 -8.45
N GLU A 362 -16.12 -13.96 -7.57
CA GLU A 362 -15.71 -15.22 -6.94
C GLU A 362 -15.66 -16.39 -7.94
N ARG A 363 -16.71 -16.53 -8.76
CA ARG A 363 -16.79 -17.62 -9.77
C ARG A 363 -15.93 -17.36 -11.00
N GLY A 364 -15.53 -16.11 -11.26
CA GLY A 364 -14.82 -15.73 -12.47
C GLY A 364 -15.61 -15.90 -13.77
N THR A 365 -16.94 -16.05 -13.68
CA THR A 365 -17.83 -16.23 -14.83
C THR A 365 -19.17 -15.54 -14.61
N PHE A 366 -19.77 -15.08 -15.71
CA PHE A 366 -21.13 -14.54 -15.71
C PHE A 366 -21.86 -14.94 -16.99
N ALA A 367 -23.07 -15.47 -16.86
CA ALA A 367 -23.90 -15.85 -17.99
C ALA A 367 -25.00 -14.82 -18.22
N ALA A 368 -25.10 -14.29 -19.44
CA ALA A 368 -26.20 -13.44 -19.87
C ALA A 368 -26.79 -13.98 -21.17
N GLY A 369 -27.97 -14.59 -21.07
CA GLY A 369 -28.56 -15.33 -22.19
C GLY A 369 -27.70 -16.53 -22.58
N ASP A 370 -27.37 -16.64 -23.87
CA ASP A 370 -26.55 -17.73 -24.42
C ASP A 370 -25.03 -17.45 -24.37
N ILE A 371 -24.62 -16.31 -23.81
CA ILE A 371 -23.22 -15.88 -23.76
C ILE A 371 -22.70 -15.99 -22.33
N THR A 372 -21.60 -16.71 -22.15
CA THR A 372 -20.85 -16.77 -20.90
C THR A 372 -19.58 -15.92 -21.02
N PHE A 373 -19.40 -15.00 -20.09
CA PHE A 373 -18.22 -14.14 -19.95
C PHE A 373 -17.30 -14.69 -18.86
N GLY A 374 -16.00 -14.44 -19.01
CA GLY A 374 -14.95 -14.85 -18.06
C GLY A 374 -14.38 -16.26 -18.29
N GLN A 375 -13.26 -16.54 -17.63
CA GLN A 375 -12.49 -17.78 -17.76
C GLN A 375 -12.58 -18.69 -16.52
N GLY A 376 -13.44 -18.38 -15.55
CA GLY A 376 -13.54 -19.14 -14.30
C GLY A 376 -12.41 -18.86 -13.32
N LYS A 377 -11.76 -17.71 -13.45
CA LYS A 377 -10.69 -17.26 -12.54
C LYS A 377 -11.23 -16.23 -11.57
N TYR A 378 -10.85 -16.35 -10.30
CA TYR A 378 -11.20 -15.37 -9.28
C TYR A 378 -10.77 -13.95 -9.71
N GLY A 379 -11.69 -12.98 -9.63
CA GLY A 379 -11.45 -11.60 -10.05
C GLY A 379 -11.42 -11.36 -11.57
N ASP A 380 -12.00 -12.25 -12.40
CA ASP A 380 -12.02 -12.08 -13.86
C ASP A 380 -12.78 -10.82 -14.29
N LEU A 381 -12.04 -9.83 -14.81
CA LEU A 381 -12.60 -8.54 -15.24
C LEU A 381 -13.61 -8.66 -16.38
N ALA A 382 -13.56 -9.69 -17.23
CA ALA A 382 -14.56 -9.87 -18.28
C ALA A 382 -15.91 -10.29 -17.68
N ALA A 383 -15.91 -11.18 -16.68
CA ALA A 383 -17.12 -11.54 -15.94
C ALA A 383 -17.67 -10.34 -15.16
N ILE A 384 -16.80 -9.63 -14.42
CA ILE A 384 -17.18 -8.48 -13.60
C ILE A 384 -17.76 -7.35 -14.47
N ASN A 385 -17.07 -6.96 -15.55
CA ASN A 385 -17.57 -5.92 -16.45
C ASN A 385 -18.89 -6.30 -17.11
N ALA A 386 -19.06 -7.58 -17.48
CA ALA A 386 -20.32 -8.05 -18.06
C ALA A 386 -21.48 -7.94 -17.06
N VAL A 387 -21.28 -8.31 -15.79
CA VAL A 387 -22.30 -8.15 -14.75
C VAL A 387 -22.66 -6.69 -14.61
N ILE A 388 -21.66 -5.82 -14.47
CA ILE A 388 -21.87 -4.38 -14.24
C ILE A 388 -22.64 -3.75 -15.42
N LEU A 389 -22.33 -4.12 -16.66
CA LEU A 389 -22.98 -3.51 -17.82
C LEU A 389 -24.34 -4.14 -18.16
N LEU A 390 -24.57 -5.40 -17.79
CA LEU A 390 -25.77 -6.16 -18.18
C LEU A 390 -26.74 -6.40 -17.01
N HIS A 391 -26.39 -5.99 -15.79
CA HIS A 391 -27.29 -6.12 -14.65
C HIS A 391 -28.62 -5.40 -14.92
N ARG A 392 -29.70 -5.93 -14.32
CA ARG A 392 -31.05 -5.37 -14.49
C ARG A 392 -31.10 -3.88 -14.12
N GLU A 393 -30.36 -3.48 -13.08
CA GLU A 393 -30.33 -2.08 -12.66
C GLU A 393 -29.64 -1.18 -13.68
N ALA A 394 -28.57 -1.66 -14.31
CA ALA A 394 -27.84 -0.90 -15.33
C ALA A 394 -28.65 -0.71 -16.63
N THR A 395 -29.59 -1.60 -16.92
CA THR A 395 -30.30 -1.66 -18.22
C THR A 395 -31.77 -1.24 -18.15
N THR A 396 -32.38 -1.22 -16.96
CA THR A 396 -33.81 -0.91 -16.80
C THR A 396 -34.09 0.58 -16.84
N THR A 397 -34.92 1.01 -17.79
CA THR A 397 -35.31 2.43 -17.97
C THR A 397 -36.24 2.96 -16.88
N VAL A 398 -36.89 2.10 -16.08
CA VAL A 398 -37.74 2.53 -14.96
C VAL A 398 -36.94 3.28 -13.90
N LEU A 399 -35.67 2.89 -13.69
CA LEU A 399 -34.79 3.53 -12.71
C LEU A 399 -34.35 4.93 -13.14
N ASP A 400 -34.43 5.28 -14.42
CA ASP A 400 -34.19 6.66 -14.88
C ASP A 400 -35.19 7.65 -14.25
N ALA A 401 -36.36 7.18 -13.81
CA ALA A 401 -37.36 8.00 -13.13
C ALA A 401 -37.14 8.10 -11.61
N ASP A 402 -36.18 7.34 -11.05
CA ASP A 402 -35.83 7.37 -9.63
C ASP A 402 -34.82 8.48 -9.35
N PRO A 403 -35.15 9.46 -8.48
CA PRO A 403 -34.23 10.56 -8.15
C PRO A 403 -32.98 10.13 -7.37
N THR A 404 -32.94 8.91 -6.83
CA THR A 404 -31.82 8.36 -6.07
C THR A 404 -30.86 7.54 -6.93
N TYR A 405 -31.27 7.22 -8.17
CA TYR A 405 -30.48 6.43 -9.11
C TYR A 405 -29.54 7.30 -9.96
N GLY A 406 -28.41 6.71 -10.37
CA GLY A 406 -27.37 7.35 -11.16
C GLY A 406 -26.26 7.97 -10.32
N SER A 407 -25.49 8.85 -10.96
CA SER A 407 -24.34 9.54 -10.42
C SER A 407 -24.11 10.89 -11.11
N LEU A 408 -23.27 11.71 -10.51
CA LEU A 408 -22.73 12.89 -11.16
C LEU A 408 -21.52 12.48 -12.00
N ARG A 409 -21.37 13.09 -13.18
CA ARG A 409 -20.17 12.83 -14.00
C ARG A 409 -18.96 13.54 -13.41
N GLU A 410 -17.83 12.87 -13.38
CA GLU A 410 -16.56 13.47 -12.97
C GLU A 410 -16.16 14.65 -13.87
N PRO A 411 -15.57 15.73 -13.32
CA PRO A 411 -15.14 16.91 -14.09
C PRO A 411 -14.31 16.61 -15.35
N ILE A 412 -13.25 15.82 -15.24
CA ILE A 412 -12.39 15.51 -16.41
C ILE A 412 -13.12 14.58 -17.38
N GLY A 413 -13.95 13.66 -16.87
CA GLY A 413 -14.81 12.79 -17.67
C GLY A 413 -15.80 13.58 -18.53
N LYS A 414 -16.37 14.67 -17.99
CA LYS A 414 -17.24 15.59 -18.76
C LYS A 414 -16.47 16.26 -19.91
N VAL A 415 -15.25 16.75 -19.66
CA VAL A 415 -14.40 17.39 -20.68
C VAL A 415 -14.05 16.39 -21.79
N MET A 416 -13.60 15.19 -21.41
CA MET A 416 -13.26 14.13 -22.36
C MET A 416 -14.46 13.68 -23.18
N LYS A 417 -15.64 13.50 -22.55
CA LYS A 417 -16.87 13.20 -23.26
C LYS A 417 -17.19 14.28 -24.28
N TYR A 418 -17.13 15.55 -23.90
CA TYR A 418 -17.43 16.67 -24.79
C TYR A 418 -16.47 16.74 -25.99
N MET A 419 -15.17 16.61 -25.76
CA MET A 419 -14.15 16.60 -26.81
C MET A 419 -14.30 15.40 -27.75
N ARG A 420 -14.51 14.18 -27.23
CA ARG A 420 -14.66 12.98 -28.05
C ARG A 420 -15.96 12.98 -28.85
N SER A 421 -17.06 13.37 -28.20
CA SER A 421 -18.39 13.39 -28.82
C SER A 421 -18.50 14.42 -29.94
N LEU A 422 -17.78 15.53 -29.83
CA LEU A 422 -17.75 16.59 -30.82
C LEU A 422 -16.51 16.55 -31.72
N GLU A 423 -15.88 15.37 -31.81
CA GLU A 423 -14.77 15.07 -32.71
C GLU A 423 -13.65 16.12 -32.64
N TYR A 424 -13.05 16.29 -31.46
CA TYR A 424 -11.91 17.18 -31.32
C TYR A 424 -10.76 16.76 -32.26
N ALA A 425 -10.39 17.66 -33.15
CA ALA A 425 -9.27 17.55 -34.07
C ALA A 425 -8.13 18.47 -33.63
N ARG A 426 -6.96 17.87 -33.36
CA ARG A 426 -5.74 18.61 -33.04
C ARG A 426 -5.29 19.45 -34.24
N ALA A 427 -4.83 20.66 -33.99
CA ALA A 427 -4.27 21.52 -35.02
C ALA A 427 -2.96 20.94 -35.58
N PRO A 428 -2.67 21.07 -36.89
CA PRO A 428 -1.47 20.48 -37.51
C PRO A 428 -0.13 20.97 -36.93
N TYR A 429 -0.09 22.18 -36.37
CA TYR A 429 1.10 22.76 -35.76
C TYR A 429 1.32 22.33 -34.31
N ASP A 430 0.29 21.81 -33.62
CA ASP A 430 0.44 21.37 -32.23
C ASP A 430 1.19 20.04 -32.18
N LYS A 431 2.45 20.12 -31.75
CA LYS A 431 3.37 18.99 -31.64
C LYS A 431 3.12 18.12 -30.41
N ASN A 432 2.16 18.45 -29.55
CA ASN A 432 1.85 17.72 -28.30
C ASN A 432 3.09 17.56 -27.40
N ILE A 433 3.90 18.61 -27.30
CA ILE A 433 5.10 18.63 -26.45
C ILE A 433 4.72 18.59 -24.97
N TYR A 434 3.55 19.14 -24.64
CA TYR A 434 2.95 19.10 -23.31
C TYR A 434 1.58 18.40 -23.34
N PRO A 435 1.10 17.85 -22.21
CA PRO A 435 -0.25 17.30 -22.13
C PRO A 435 -1.31 18.33 -22.57
N ILE A 436 -2.17 17.92 -23.51
CA ILE A 436 -3.22 18.75 -24.13
C ILE A 436 -4.14 19.42 -23.09
N LEU A 437 -4.39 18.74 -21.97
CA LEU A 437 -5.25 19.18 -20.86
C LEU A 437 -4.45 19.45 -19.58
N HIS A 438 -3.28 20.05 -19.70
CA HIS A 438 -2.47 20.46 -18.56
C HIS A 438 -3.13 21.59 -17.74
N GLY A 439 -2.94 21.56 -16.42
CA GLY A 439 -3.45 22.58 -15.50
C GLY A 439 -4.95 22.52 -15.30
N MET A 440 -5.57 21.34 -15.49
CA MET A 440 -7.00 21.16 -15.32
C MET A 440 -7.40 21.09 -13.84
N ALA A 441 -6.47 20.78 -12.93
CA ALA A 441 -6.75 20.75 -11.49
C ALA A 441 -7.28 22.11 -10.99
N SER A 442 -6.67 23.22 -11.42
CA SER A 442 -7.11 24.57 -11.05
C SER A 442 -8.39 25.00 -11.76
N LYS A 443 -8.69 24.43 -12.94
CA LYS A 443 -9.85 24.81 -13.77
C LYS A 443 -11.11 24.04 -13.41
N VAL A 444 -11.00 22.73 -13.22
CA VAL A 444 -12.15 21.83 -13.04
C VAL A 444 -12.03 20.91 -11.82
N GLY A 445 -10.96 21.02 -11.02
CA GLY A 445 -10.76 20.21 -9.82
C GLY A 445 -10.19 18.81 -10.06
N GLN A 446 -9.90 18.44 -11.31
CA GLN A 446 -9.27 17.16 -11.67
C GLN A 446 -8.29 17.34 -12.82
N GLU A 447 -7.17 16.61 -12.75
CA GLU A 447 -6.18 16.53 -13.82
C GLU A 447 -5.57 15.13 -13.86
N VAL A 448 -5.36 14.63 -15.08
CA VAL A 448 -4.85 13.26 -15.30
C VAL A 448 -3.46 13.15 -14.67
N TYR A 449 -3.24 12.10 -13.88
CA TYR A 449 -2.00 11.87 -13.10
C TYR A 449 -1.72 12.89 -11.98
N TYR A 450 -2.70 13.69 -11.59
CA TYR A 450 -2.57 14.69 -10.52
C TYR A 450 -3.62 14.50 -9.42
N ALA A 451 -3.93 13.25 -9.09
CA ALA A 451 -4.72 12.94 -7.90
C ALA A 451 -3.93 13.38 -6.66
N GLN A 452 -4.62 14.02 -5.70
CA GLN A 452 -3.97 14.55 -4.50
C GLN A 452 -3.60 13.45 -3.51
N ASP A 453 -4.25 12.28 -3.59
CA ASP A 453 -3.93 11.09 -2.83
C ASP A 453 -3.68 9.87 -3.75
N GLN A 454 -3.31 8.74 -3.13
CA GLN A 454 -3.02 7.48 -3.82
C GLN A 454 -4.27 6.71 -4.29
N PHE A 455 -5.47 7.19 -3.97
CA PHE A 455 -6.73 6.46 -4.13
C PHE A 455 -7.67 7.10 -5.18
N SER A 456 -7.97 8.41 -5.07
CA SER A 456 -8.90 9.11 -5.96
C SER A 456 -8.86 10.65 -5.79
N PHE A 457 -9.64 11.37 -6.60
CA PHE A 457 -9.87 12.82 -6.44
C PHE A 457 -10.98 13.15 -5.43
N PHE A 458 -11.74 12.15 -4.99
CA PHE A 458 -12.87 12.28 -4.07
C PHE A 458 -13.08 10.95 -3.33
N ASP A 459 -13.73 11.01 -2.18
CA ASP A 459 -14.03 9.86 -1.34
C ASP A 459 -15.21 9.07 -1.90
N PHE A 460 -15.07 7.74 -1.99
CA PHE A 460 -16.08 6.85 -2.57
C PHE A 460 -17.38 6.76 -1.74
N ASP A 461 -17.32 7.20 -0.49
CA ASP A 461 -18.41 7.24 0.49
C ASP A 461 -18.81 8.69 0.84
N TYR A 462 -18.41 9.68 0.02
CA TYR A 462 -18.80 11.06 0.24
C TYR A 462 -20.32 11.24 0.10
N SER A 463 -20.94 11.75 1.16
CA SER A 463 -22.36 12.12 1.21
C SER A 463 -22.51 13.63 1.41
N PRO A 464 -23.06 14.38 0.44
CA PRO A 464 -23.34 15.80 0.60
C PRO A 464 -24.25 16.11 1.78
N PRO A 465 -24.03 17.24 2.48
CA PRO A 465 -24.93 17.69 3.53
C PRO A 465 -26.32 18.01 2.97
N GLY A 466 -27.35 17.94 3.83
CA GLY A 466 -28.75 18.19 3.47
C GLY A 466 -29.49 16.89 3.17
N GLN A 467 -30.32 16.90 2.11
CA GLN A 467 -31.23 15.78 1.81
C GLN A 467 -30.51 14.47 1.42
N PHE A 468 -29.29 14.55 0.88
CA PHE A 468 -28.48 13.37 0.57
C PHE A 468 -28.08 12.65 1.86
N ALA A 469 -27.39 13.35 2.76
CA ALA A 469 -27.01 12.82 4.07
C ALA A 469 -28.20 12.35 4.90
N SER A 470 -29.32 13.09 4.94
CA SER A 470 -30.50 12.68 5.71
C SER A 470 -31.17 11.42 5.17
N SER A 471 -30.95 11.11 3.89
CA SER A 471 -31.49 9.92 3.22
C SER A 471 -30.47 8.79 3.12
N GLY A 472 -29.26 8.96 3.66
CA GLY A 472 -28.17 7.98 3.59
C GLY A 472 -27.63 7.76 2.17
N LEU A 473 -27.77 8.75 1.28
CA LEU A 473 -27.33 8.65 -0.11
C LEU A 473 -25.93 9.22 -0.31
N MET A 474 -25.11 8.49 -1.05
CA MET A 474 -23.77 8.91 -1.46
C MET A 474 -23.80 9.63 -2.81
N ALA A 475 -22.88 10.57 -2.99
CA ALA A 475 -22.60 11.22 -4.26
C ALA A 475 -21.10 11.58 -4.35
N PRO A 476 -20.21 10.59 -4.57
CA PRO A 476 -18.76 10.77 -4.51
C PRO A 476 -18.24 11.99 -5.28
N GLU A 477 -18.61 12.11 -6.55
CA GLU A 477 -18.13 13.15 -7.46
C GLU A 477 -18.59 14.55 -7.07
N SER A 478 -19.61 14.66 -6.21
CA SER A 478 -20.11 15.95 -5.73
C SER A 478 -19.16 16.66 -4.78
N GLN A 479 -18.19 15.96 -4.19
CA GLN A 479 -17.11 16.56 -3.40
C GLN A 479 -16.31 17.59 -4.23
N LEU A 480 -16.28 17.40 -5.55
CA LEU A 480 -15.65 18.30 -6.51
C LEU A 480 -16.60 19.34 -7.12
N LEU A 481 -17.82 19.50 -6.60
CA LEU A 481 -18.76 20.53 -7.07
C LEU A 481 -18.60 21.85 -6.31
N SER A 482 -17.40 22.42 -6.35
CA SER A 482 -17.19 23.80 -5.91
C SER A 482 -17.73 24.78 -6.96
N VAL A 483 -18.15 25.98 -6.52
CA VAL A 483 -18.65 27.02 -7.44
C VAL A 483 -17.58 27.40 -8.47
N SER A 484 -16.32 27.52 -8.05
CA SER A 484 -15.20 27.87 -8.92
C SER A 484 -15.00 26.84 -10.04
N TRP A 485 -14.97 25.55 -9.68
CA TRP A 485 -14.77 24.48 -10.66
C TRP A 485 -15.98 24.27 -11.57
N LEU A 486 -17.20 24.43 -11.05
CA LEU A 486 -18.41 24.37 -11.88
C LEU A 486 -18.41 25.46 -12.95
N ILE A 487 -18.06 26.69 -12.58
CA ILE A 487 -17.92 27.81 -13.53
C ILE A 487 -16.81 27.50 -14.54
N GLY A 488 -15.67 26.95 -14.09
CA GLY A 488 -14.56 26.57 -14.96
C GLY A 488 -14.95 25.51 -15.99
N VAL A 489 -15.69 24.47 -15.60
CA VAL A 489 -16.21 23.45 -16.52
C VAL A 489 -17.12 24.08 -17.59
N ILE A 490 -18.10 24.89 -17.18
CA ILE A 490 -19.06 25.49 -18.11
C ILE A 490 -18.36 26.47 -19.06
N ARG A 491 -17.55 27.39 -18.52
CA ARG A 491 -16.79 28.36 -19.34
C ARG A 491 -15.85 27.65 -20.29
N GLY A 492 -15.10 26.67 -19.82
CA GLY A 492 -14.15 25.95 -20.66
C GLY A 492 -14.82 25.23 -21.83
N MET A 493 -16.00 24.61 -21.63
CA MET A 493 -16.77 24.00 -22.72
C MET A 493 -17.30 25.02 -23.71
N MET A 494 -17.80 26.16 -23.21
CA MET A 494 -18.25 27.25 -24.06
C MET A 494 -17.12 27.82 -24.91
N MET A 495 -15.95 28.01 -24.31
CA MET A 495 -14.75 28.50 -24.96
C MET A 495 -14.21 27.51 -26.00
N LEU A 496 -14.23 26.21 -25.67
CA LEU A 496 -13.82 25.15 -26.58
C LEU A 496 -14.70 25.09 -27.84
N SER A 497 -16.03 25.21 -27.69
CA SER A 497 -16.95 25.24 -28.84
C SER A 497 -16.77 26.50 -29.70
N LYS A 498 -16.53 27.66 -29.08
CA LYS A 498 -16.44 28.93 -29.82
C LYS A 498 -15.09 29.17 -30.48
N TYR A 499 -14.00 28.76 -29.84
CA TYR A 499 -12.66 29.20 -30.21
C TYR A 499 -11.63 28.07 -30.26
N GLY A 500 -12.03 26.82 -30.01
CA GLY A 500 -11.09 25.72 -29.89
C GLY A 500 -10.38 25.66 -28.54
N LEU A 501 -9.47 24.71 -28.41
CA LEU A 501 -8.75 24.42 -27.17
C LEU A 501 -7.63 25.44 -26.94
N LYS A 502 -7.94 26.54 -26.27
CA LYS A 502 -6.99 27.62 -25.92
C LYS A 502 -7.05 27.96 -24.43
N GLY A 503 -6.00 28.60 -23.91
CA GLY A 503 -5.94 29.00 -22.49
C GLY A 503 -6.67 30.29 -22.13
N ASP A 504 -6.88 31.20 -23.10
CA ASP A 504 -7.52 32.50 -22.81
C ASP A 504 -9.00 32.36 -22.38
N TRP A 505 -9.46 33.36 -21.63
CA TRP A 505 -10.85 33.50 -21.15
C TRP A 505 -11.36 32.25 -20.42
N ASP A 506 -10.53 31.68 -19.54
CA ASP A 506 -10.82 30.46 -18.76
C ASP A 506 -11.04 29.20 -19.63
N GLY A 507 -10.42 29.14 -20.82
CA GLY A 507 -10.46 27.98 -21.69
C GLY A 507 -9.62 26.80 -21.17
N PHE A 508 -9.93 25.58 -21.63
CA PHE A 508 -9.22 24.37 -21.19
C PHE A 508 -7.78 24.24 -21.70
N GLY A 509 -7.42 24.94 -22.78
CA GLY A 509 -6.09 24.82 -23.39
C GLY A 509 -4.98 25.51 -22.59
N GLN A 510 -3.76 25.40 -23.11
CA GLN A 510 -2.59 26.05 -22.54
C GLN A 510 -2.44 27.50 -23.04
N HIS A 511 -1.69 28.32 -22.29
CA HIS A 511 -1.18 29.59 -22.77
C HIS A 511 0.18 29.38 -23.44
N HIS A 512 0.23 29.53 -24.76
CA HIS A 512 1.49 29.46 -25.51
C HIS A 512 2.26 30.78 -25.38
N LEU A 513 3.38 30.77 -24.64
CA LEU A 513 4.16 31.97 -24.32
C LEU A 513 4.87 32.61 -25.54
N PHE A 514 5.05 31.87 -26.64
CA PHE A 514 5.92 32.29 -27.76
C PHE A 514 5.24 32.34 -29.15
N GLU A 515 4.05 31.78 -29.33
CA GLU A 515 3.37 31.70 -30.65
C GLU A 515 2.05 32.50 -30.70
N GLY A 516 1.74 33.27 -29.65
CA GLY A 516 0.40 33.82 -29.45
C GLY A 516 -0.58 32.72 -29.01
N ASN A 517 -1.75 33.09 -28.49
CA ASN A 517 -2.71 32.12 -27.97
C ASN A 517 -3.53 31.46 -29.08
N ILE A 518 -2.86 30.65 -29.91
CA ILE A 518 -3.50 29.86 -30.96
C ILE A 518 -4.06 28.58 -30.32
N ALA A 519 -5.25 28.16 -30.75
CA ALA A 519 -5.90 26.97 -30.19
C ALA A 519 -5.11 25.70 -30.54
N SER A 520 -4.90 24.79 -29.59
CA SER A 520 -4.26 23.49 -29.86
C SER A 520 -5.10 22.57 -30.77
N GLY A 521 -6.39 22.88 -30.96
CA GLY A 521 -7.28 22.17 -31.87
C GLY A 521 -8.71 22.66 -31.78
N HIS A 522 -9.60 22.13 -32.61
CA HIS A 522 -10.99 22.54 -32.73
C HIS A 522 -11.93 21.33 -32.75
N LEU A 523 -13.19 21.54 -32.41
CA LEU A 523 -14.24 20.53 -32.58
C LEU A 523 -14.63 20.48 -34.07
N SER A 524 -14.60 19.29 -34.68
CA SER A 524 -14.90 19.12 -36.11
C SER A 524 -16.17 18.32 -36.40
N PHE A 525 -16.98 18.03 -35.37
CA PHE A 525 -18.19 17.23 -35.54
C PHE A 525 -19.15 17.81 -36.59
N THR A 526 -19.49 16.97 -37.56
CA THR A 526 -20.51 17.23 -38.57
C THR A 526 -21.67 16.25 -38.40
N PRO A 527 -22.93 16.74 -38.26
CA PRO A 527 -24.07 15.84 -38.12
C PRO A 527 -24.33 15.03 -39.40
N TYR A 528 -24.95 13.86 -39.24
CA TYR A 528 -25.42 13.06 -40.37
C TYR A 528 -26.56 13.76 -41.13
N SER A 529 -27.41 14.50 -40.41
CA SER A 529 -28.53 15.25 -40.97
C SER A 529 -28.74 16.59 -40.27
N ASN A 530 -28.83 17.68 -41.04
CA ASN A 530 -29.07 19.02 -40.48
C ASN A 530 -30.46 19.18 -39.84
N THR A 531 -31.44 18.34 -40.22
CA THR A 531 -32.80 18.34 -39.64
C THR A 531 -32.89 17.60 -38.32
N GLU A 532 -31.87 16.81 -37.94
CA GLU A 532 -31.86 15.99 -36.74
C GLU A 532 -30.74 16.37 -35.76
N TYR A 533 -30.06 17.49 -36.00
CA TYR A 533 -28.90 17.95 -35.23
C TYR A 533 -29.10 17.89 -33.71
N ILE A 534 -30.26 18.32 -33.20
CA ILE A 534 -30.55 18.31 -31.76
C ILE A 534 -30.66 16.89 -31.21
N ASN A 535 -31.27 15.96 -31.95
CA ASN A 535 -31.38 14.56 -31.54
C ASN A 535 -30.02 13.85 -31.59
N GLU A 536 -29.19 14.17 -32.58
CA GLU A 536 -27.82 13.66 -32.66
C GLU A 536 -26.96 14.15 -31.49
N ILE A 537 -26.94 15.47 -31.21
CA ILE A 537 -26.18 16.03 -30.09
C ILE A 537 -26.73 15.53 -28.75
N ASP A 538 -28.04 15.37 -28.60
CA ASP A 538 -28.65 14.77 -27.42
C ASP A 538 -28.15 13.35 -27.16
N THR A 539 -28.11 12.53 -28.21
CA THR A 539 -27.55 11.16 -28.16
C THR A 539 -26.09 11.19 -27.72
N LEU A 540 -25.29 12.07 -28.31
CA LEU A 540 -23.85 12.15 -28.04
C LEU A 540 -23.52 12.70 -26.64
N LEU A 541 -24.17 13.79 -26.23
CA LEU A 541 -23.81 14.51 -25.00
C LEU A 541 -24.62 14.04 -23.78
N THR A 542 -25.89 13.69 -23.93
CA THR A 542 -26.75 13.31 -22.79
C THR A 542 -27.18 11.84 -22.79
N ASN A 543 -26.82 11.07 -23.82
CA ASN A 543 -27.29 9.70 -24.06
C ASN A 543 -28.79 9.62 -24.38
N GLY A 544 -29.36 10.65 -25.00
CA GLY A 544 -30.78 10.67 -25.38
C GLY A 544 -31.75 11.04 -24.26
N ARG A 545 -31.23 11.53 -23.12
CA ARG A 545 -31.99 11.82 -21.90
C ARG A 545 -32.48 13.26 -21.81
N LEU A 546 -32.34 14.03 -22.88
CA LEU A 546 -32.82 15.41 -22.88
C LEU A 546 -34.34 15.44 -23.05
N GLY A 547 -35.04 15.95 -22.03
CA GLY A 547 -36.49 16.09 -22.06
C GLY A 547 -37.04 16.91 -23.24
N VAL A 548 -38.30 16.62 -23.62
CA VAL A 548 -38.97 17.20 -24.80
C VAL A 548 -39.00 18.73 -24.75
N GLU A 549 -39.24 19.33 -23.59
CA GLU A 549 -39.23 20.80 -23.42
C GLU A 549 -37.86 21.42 -23.68
N ASN A 550 -36.79 20.76 -23.22
CA ASN A 550 -35.43 21.24 -23.42
C ASN A 550 -35.05 21.14 -24.90
N LYS A 551 -35.45 20.05 -25.59
CA LYS A 551 -35.29 19.91 -27.04
C LYS A 551 -36.01 21.03 -27.80
N ALA A 552 -37.26 21.34 -27.45
CA ALA A 552 -38.02 22.43 -28.07
C ALA A 552 -37.36 23.80 -27.82
N THR A 553 -36.82 24.03 -26.63
CA THR A 553 -36.09 25.26 -26.30
C THR A 553 -34.82 25.40 -27.14
N LEU A 554 -34.03 24.32 -27.27
CA LEU A 554 -32.83 24.32 -28.11
C LEU A 554 -33.18 24.52 -29.59
N GLN A 555 -34.29 23.97 -30.07
CA GLN A 555 -34.76 24.17 -31.44
C GLN A 555 -35.11 25.63 -31.68
N ALA A 556 -35.83 26.28 -30.76
CA ALA A 556 -36.15 27.70 -30.85
C ALA A 556 -34.88 28.58 -30.88
N VAL A 557 -33.88 28.25 -30.06
CA VAL A 557 -32.58 28.97 -30.08
C VAL A 557 -31.85 28.74 -31.40
N TYR A 558 -31.80 27.50 -31.87
CA TYR A 558 -31.16 27.15 -33.14
C TYR A 558 -31.77 27.95 -34.30
N ASP A 559 -33.10 27.94 -34.43
CA ASP A 559 -33.81 28.64 -35.51
C ASP A 559 -33.59 30.16 -35.42
N HIS A 560 -33.61 30.72 -34.21
CA HIS A 560 -33.37 32.15 -33.99
C HIS A 560 -31.94 32.58 -34.36
N VAL A 561 -30.92 31.85 -33.89
CA VAL A 561 -29.51 32.18 -34.17
C VAL A 561 -29.18 31.94 -35.64
N LYS A 562 -29.74 30.90 -36.26
CA LYS A 562 -29.58 30.63 -37.69
C LYS A 562 -30.18 31.75 -38.54
N ALA A 563 -31.32 32.32 -38.12
CA ALA A 563 -31.97 33.42 -38.83
C ALA A 563 -31.25 34.78 -38.64
N THR A 564 -30.62 35.00 -37.49
CA THR A 564 -29.97 36.28 -37.14
C THR A 564 -28.48 36.33 -37.44
N SER A 565 -27.82 35.19 -37.56
CA SER A 565 -26.40 35.08 -37.84
C SER A 565 -26.13 34.01 -38.91
N ASN A 566 -25.69 32.81 -38.53
CA ASN A 566 -25.36 31.72 -39.45
C ASN A 566 -25.56 30.36 -38.79
N GLU A 567 -25.57 29.31 -39.62
CA GLU A 567 -25.81 27.94 -39.16
C GLU A 567 -24.72 27.43 -38.19
N ASP A 568 -23.46 27.83 -38.39
CA ASP A 568 -22.37 27.39 -37.51
C ASP A 568 -22.48 28.01 -36.12
N GLU A 569 -22.93 29.27 -36.02
CA GLU A 569 -23.24 29.91 -34.74
C GLU A 569 -24.44 29.27 -34.05
N ALA A 570 -25.46 28.88 -34.81
CA ALA A 570 -26.62 28.17 -34.26
C ALA A 570 -26.22 26.79 -33.69
N LYS A 571 -25.37 26.05 -34.40
CA LYS A 571 -24.80 24.77 -33.92
C LYS A 571 -24.00 24.96 -32.65
N ARG A 572 -23.09 25.94 -32.62
CA ARG A 572 -22.32 26.28 -31.40
C ARG A 572 -23.20 26.66 -30.22
N ALA A 573 -24.24 27.48 -30.44
CA ALA A 573 -25.16 27.88 -29.38
C ALA A 573 -25.85 26.65 -28.74
N VAL A 574 -26.30 25.69 -29.55
CA VAL A 574 -26.88 24.44 -29.06
C VAL A 574 -25.88 23.60 -28.28
N GLN A 575 -24.63 23.44 -28.77
CA GLN A 575 -23.57 22.72 -28.05
C GLN A 575 -23.31 23.33 -26.66
N GLN A 576 -23.21 24.66 -26.60
CA GLN A 576 -23.00 25.41 -25.36
C GLN A 576 -24.16 25.26 -24.37
N LEU A 577 -25.41 25.31 -24.87
CA LEU A 577 -26.59 25.16 -24.04
C LEU A 577 -26.75 23.74 -23.51
N ILE A 578 -26.53 22.70 -24.33
CA ILE A 578 -26.57 21.31 -23.89
C ILE A 578 -25.50 21.05 -22.81
N ALA A 579 -24.29 21.60 -22.98
CA ALA A 579 -23.22 21.49 -21.98
C ALA A 579 -23.58 22.11 -20.62
N ALA A 580 -24.53 23.05 -20.57
CA ALA A 580 -25.03 23.65 -19.33
C ALA A 580 -26.24 22.91 -18.73
N THR A 581 -26.74 21.86 -19.39
CA THR A 581 -27.90 21.11 -18.89
C THR A 581 -27.52 20.12 -17.78
N PRO A 582 -28.41 19.88 -16.80
CA PRO A 582 -28.20 18.85 -15.79
C PRO A 582 -28.00 17.43 -16.40
N GLY A 583 -28.66 17.11 -17.52
CA GLY A 583 -28.52 15.82 -18.21
C GLY A 583 -27.13 15.60 -18.82
N PHE A 584 -26.39 16.67 -19.12
CA PHE A 584 -24.97 16.56 -19.49
C PHE A 584 -24.05 16.34 -18.26
N HIS A 585 -24.46 16.76 -17.07
CA HIS A 585 -23.63 16.65 -15.86
C HIS A 585 -23.90 15.41 -15.00
N SER A 586 -24.92 14.61 -15.32
CA SER A 586 -25.35 13.44 -14.55
C SER A 586 -25.64 12.23 -15.44
N THR A 587 -25.74 11.05 -14.84
CA THR A 587 -26.12 9.81 -15.54
C THR A 587 -27.61 9.48 -15.44
N SER A 588 -28.41 10.23 -14.68
CA SER A 588 -29.86 10.06 -14.54
C SER A 588 -30.68 11.03 -15.41
N SER A 589 -31.96 10.72 -15.60
CA SER A 589 -32.89 11.59 -16.33
C SER A 589 -33.46 12.67 -15.42
N ILE A 590 -33.24 13.94 -15.78
CA ILE A 590 -33.65 15.10 -14.98
C ILE A 590 -34.83 15.80 -15.67
N ASP A 591 -35.98 15.14 -15.65
CA ASP A 591 -37.21 15.64 -16.29
C ASP A 591 -38.26 16.17 -15.30
N ARG A 592 -38.06 15.99 -13.99
CA ARG A 592 -39.02 16.43 -12.97
C ARG A 592 -38.76 17.87 -12.54
N LYS A 593 -39.42 18.81 -13.20
CA LYS A 593 -39.63 20.18 -12.67
C LYS A 593 -40.84 20.14 -11.75
N ASN A 594 -40.64 20.38 -10.45
CA ASN A 594 -41.77 20.53 -9.52
C ASN A 594 -42.36 21.96 -9.52
N GLY A 595 -41.79 22.87 -10.33
CA GLY A 595 -42.20 24.28 -10.42
C GLY A 595 -41.88 25.12 -9.18
N ASN A 596 -41.36 24.49 -8.13
CA ASN A 596 -41.06 25.16 -6.87
C ASN A 596 -39.65 25.75 -6.91
N ALA A 597 -39.47 26.89 -6.26
CA ALA A 597 -38.14 27.42 -6.01
C ALA A 597 -37.32 26.39 -5.23
N ARG A 598 -36.06 26.14 -5.64
CA ARG A 598 -35.12 25.35 -4.86
C ARG A 598 -35.00 26.03 -3.49
N LEU A 599 -35.47 25.36 -2.44
CA LEU A 599 -35.26 25.85 -1.09
C LEU A 599 -33.75 25.93 -0.85
N PRO A 600 -33.25 27.02 -0.22
CA PRO A 600 -31.85 27.06 0.16
C PRO A 600 -31.54 25.82 0.99
N ALA A 601 -30.37 25.21 0.75
CA ALA A 601 -29.92 24.11 1.59
C ALA A 601 -30.08 24.57 3.04
N PRO A 602 -30.78 23.80 3.90
CA PRO A 602 -30.92 24.18 5.29
C PRO A 602 -29.51 24.39 5.82
N LYS A 603 -29.25 25.59 6.36
CA LYS A 603 -28.01 25.79 7.11
C LYS A 603 -27.97 24.66 8.14
N ALA A 604 -26.82 23.98 8.26
CA ALA A 604 -26.61 23.03 9.32
C ALA A 604 -27.13 23.69 10.61
N GLN A 605 -28.16 23.10 11.22
CA GLN A 605 -28.69 23.70 12.44
C GLN A 605 -27.57 23.65 13.46
N PRO A 606 -27.29 24.77 14.15
CA PRO A 606 -26.39 24.74 15.29
C PRO A 606 -26.89 23.64 16.21
N ALA A 607 -26.02 22.70 16.57
CA ALA A 607 -26.42 21.71 17.55
C ALA A 607 -26.74 22.47 18.85
N ASP A 608 -27.90 22.20 19.46
CA ASP A 608 -28.32 22.78 20.75
C ASP A 608 -27.50 22.24 21.95
N VAL A 609 -26.48 21.45 21.64
CA VAL A 609 -25.46 20.98 22.55
C VAL A 609 -24.18 21.75 22.29
N ASP A 610 -23.54 22.19 23.37
CA ASP A 610 -22.18 22.74 23.32
C ASP A 610 -21.29 21.80 22.51
N TYR A 611 -20.80 22.29 21.37
CA TYR A 611 -19.97 21.52 20.47
C TYR A 611 -18.57 22.13 20.43
N LYS A 612 -17.56 21.26 20.34
CA LYS A 612 -16.19 21.69 20.07
C LYS A 612 -16.02 21.74 18.56
N ALA A 613 -15.79 22.93 18.01
CA ALA A 613 -15.49 23.12 16.59
C ALA A 613 -13.99 22.98 16.36
N ILE A 614 -13.59 22.16 15.38
CA ILE A 614 -12.23 22.20 14.84
C ILE A 614 -12.26 23.17 13.66
N VAL A 615 -11.58 24.31 13.81
CA VAL A 615 -11.41 25.29 12.74
C VAL A 615 -10.02 25.12 12.15
N VAL A 616 -9.94 24.63 10.92
CA VAL A 616 -8.67 24.43 10.21
C VAL A 616 -8.38 25.65 9.34
N PHE A 617 -7.25 26.32 9.60
CA PHE A 617 -6.75 27.38 8.74
C PHE A 617 -5.75 26.80 7.73
N ASN A 618 -6.16 26.65 6.49
CA ASN A 618 -5.25 26.26 5.41
C ASN A 618 -4.54 27.51 4.86
N LEU A 619 -3.23 27.60 5.09
CA LEU A 619 -2.41 28.75 4.73
C LEU A 619 -1.50 28.49 3.52
N PHE A 620 -1.81 27.50 2.66
CA PHE A 620 -1.17 27.20 1.35
C PHE A 620 0.22 27.85 1.11
N GLY A 621 1.24 27.39 1.85
CA GLY A 621 2.63 27.84 1.70
C GLY A 621 2.94 29.28 2.13
N GLY A 622 1.93 30.05 2.57
CA GLY A 622 2.06 31.41 3.10
C GLY A 622 2.51 31.49 4.55
N VAL A 623 2.54 30.36 5.27
CA VAL A 623 3.13 30.25 6.61
C VAL A 623 4.06 29.05 6.65
N ASP A 624 5.32 29.32 6.98
CA ASP A 624 6.35 28.32 7.23
C ASP A 624 6.15 27.72 8.62
N SER A 625 5.52 26.55 8.68
CA SER A 625 5.12 25.89 9.93
C SER A 625 6.31 25.56 10.85
N PHE A 626 7.50 25.32 10.29
CA PHE A 626 8.74 25.11 11.06
C PHE A 626 9.18 26.36 11.84
N ASN A 627 8.67 27.53 11.47
CA ASN A 627 8.97 28.81 12.11
C ASN A 627 7.80 29.34 12.94
N VAL A 628 6.64 28.66 12.95
CA VAL A 628 5.50 29.03 13.80
C VAL A 628 5.81 28.78 15.27
N LEU A 629 6.35 27.60 15.58
CA LEU A 629 6.86 27.21 16.89
C LEU A 629 8.24 26.59 16.69
N ALA A 630 9.25 27.14 17.36
CA ALA A 630 10.62 26.65 17.29
C ALA A 630 11.22 26.56 18.70
N PRO A 631 12.23 25.70 18.93
CA PRO A 631 13.01 25.72 20.15
C PRO A 631 13.61 27.10 20.34
N LYS A 632 13.65 27.59 21.57
CA LYS A 632 14.28 28.86 21.91
C LYS A 632 15.61 28.57 22.59
N ASP A 633 16.58 29.46 22.37
CA ASP A 633 17.88 29.36 23.05
C ASP A 633 17.69 29.69 24.53
N GLY A 634 17.73 28.65 25.36
CA GLY A 634 17.50 28.63 26.80
C GLY A 634 18.25 27.46 27.43
N ASN A 635 18.40 27.44 28.77
CA ASN A 635 19.32 26.52 29.46
C ASN A 635 19.03 25.03 29.16
N ASP A 636 17.76 24.67 28.98
CA ASP A 636 17.32 23.29 28.77
C ASP A 636 17.11 22.95 27.28
N CYS A 637 17.33 23.91 26.37
CA CYS A 637 17.00 23.78 24.93
C CYS A 637 18.18 24.11 23.98
N VAL A 638 19.38 24.36 24.50
CA VAL A 638 20.56 24.78 23.71
C VAL A 638 20.85 23.83 22.55
N ASP A 639 20.85 22.52 22.82
CA ASP A 639 21.15 21.50 21.80
C ASP A 639 20.03 21.43 20.74
N LEU A 640 18.77 21.49 21.16
CA LEU A 640 17.63 21.42 20.25
C LEU A 640 17.51 22.66 19.33
N TYR A 641 17.82 23.85 19.86
CA TYR A 641 17.88 25.07 19.07
C TYR A 641 19.05 25.07 18.08
N LYS A 642 20.19 24.48 18.47
CA LYS A 642 21.32 24.28 17.57
C LYS A 642 20.98 23.32 16.43
N ASP A 643 20.37 22.17 16.73
CA ASP A 643 19.93 21.19 15.73
C ASP A 643 18.90 21.79 14.78
N TYR A 644 17.94 22.56 15.31
CA TYR A 644 16.99 23.32 14.50
C TYR A 644 17.69 24.29 13.54
N LYS A 645 18.68 25.05 14.02
CA LYS A 645 19.47 25.97 13.17
C LYS A 645 20.27 25.24 12.10
N GLU A 646 20.90 24.12 12.44
CA GLU A 646 21.67 23.30 11.50
C GLU A 646 20.77 22.73 10.41
N ALA A 647 19.61 22.19 10.79
CA ALA A 647 18.64 21.63 9.84
C ALA A 647 18.02 22.69 8.91
N ARG A 648 17.83 23.93 9.39
CA ARG A 648 17.10 25.00 8.67
C ARG A 648 18.00 25.99 7.94
N GLY A 649 19.28 26.08 8.31
CA GLY A 649 20.23 27.01 7.71
C GLY A 649 19.75 28.47 7.78
N GLU A 650 19.79 29.17 6.65
CA GLU A 650 19.38 30.58 6.52
C GLU A 650 17.89 30.83 6.84
N ALA A 651 17.05 29.79 6.76
CA ALA A 651 15.61 29.90 7.06
C ALA A 651 15.29 29.74 8.56
N ALA A 652 16.30 29.51 9.40
CA ALA A 652 16.14 29.38 10.85
C ALA A 652 15.86 30.75 11.49
N MET A 653 14.87 30.79 12.38
CA MET A 653 14.57 31.99 13.14
C MET A 653 15.66 32.27 14.17
N GLN A 654 16.07 33.53 14.23
CA GLN A 654 16.95 34.01 15.29
C GLN A 654 16.16 34.16 16.59
N ASN A 655 16.83 33.94 17.72
CA ASN A 655 16.22 33.94 19.05
C ASN A 655 15.38 35.21 19.34
N HIS A 656 15.84 36.37 18.86
CA HIS A 656 15.13 37.65 19.05
C HIS A 656 13.82 37.78 18.25
N ASN A 657 13.59 36.90 17.27
CA ASN A 657 12.35 36.83 16.48
C ASN A 657 11.33 35.83 17.05
N LEU A 658 11.68 35.16 18.14
CA LEU A 658 10.84 34.18 18.83
C LEU A 658 10.33 34.75 20.17
N LEU A 659 9.02 34.93 20.26
CA LEU A 659 8.32 35.26 21.50
C LEU A 659 8.34 34.03 22.42
N PRO A 660 8.76 34.16 23.68
CA PRO A 660 8.96 33.00 24.56
C PRO A 660 7.63 32.28 24.86
N ILE A 661 7.69 30.96 24.91
CA ILE A 661 6.63 30.08 25.38
C ILE A 661 7.20 29.10 26.40
N ASP A 662 6.58 29.07 27.57
CA ASP A 662 6.89 28.13 28.63
C ASP A 662 6.15 26.79 28.39
N ALA A 663 6.92 25.73 28.17
CA ALA A 663 6.44 24.38 27.94
C ALA A 663 6.76 23.44 29.13
N THR A 664 7.04 23.97 30.33
CA THR A 664 7.37 23.17 31.53
C THR A 664 6.33 22.09 31.85
N GLY A 665 5.06 22.32 31.52
CA GLY A 665 3.96 21.36 31.71
C GLY A 665 3.78 20.31 30.60
N SER A 666 4.59 20.35 29.54
CA SER A 666 4.39 19.55 28.32
C SER A 666 5.11 18.19 28.28
N ASN A 667 5.90 17.87 29.33
CA ASN A 667 6.72 16.65 29.43
C ASN A 667 7.69 16.45 28.24
N GLN A 668 8.09 17.54 27.58
CA GLN A 668 9.10 17.56 26.52
C GLN A 668 10.52 17.73 27.11
N THR A 669 11.54 17.28 26.39
CA THR A 669 12.96 17.45 26.78
C THR A 669 13.38 18.92 26.83
N CYS A 670 12.73 19.77 26.01
CA CYS A 670 12.93 21.21 25.98
C CYS A 670 11.70 21.89 26.58
N THR A 671 11.92 22.86 27.47
CA THR A 671 10.85 23.65 28.12
C THR A 671 10.76 25.08 27.60
N ASP A 672 11.83 25.58 26.96
CA ASP A 672 11.90 26.92 26.39
C ASP A 672 11.64 26.87 24.87
N PHE A 673 10.40 27.12 24.46
CA PHE A 673 10.04 27.30 23.06
C PHE A 673 9.83 28.77 22.73
N GLY A 674 9.65 29.07 21.45
CA GLY A 674 9.15 30.36 21.05
C GLY A 674 8.33 30.34 19.78
N VAL A 675 7.41 31.30 19.71
CA VAL A 675 6.51 31.52 18.58
C VAL A 675 6.97 32.70 17.76
N HIS A 676 6.78 32.63 16.44
CA HIS A 676 7.12 33.73 15.56
C HIS A 676 6.54 35.07 16.04
N ARG A 677 7.35 36.14 16.08
CA ARG A 677 6.93 37.47 16.57
C ARG A 677 5.69 38.08 15.93
N ALA A 678 5.34 37.64 14.72
CA ALA A 678 4.14 38.10 14.01
C ALA A 678 2.85 37.34 14.43
N LEU A 679 2.96 36.29 15.23
CA LEU A 679 1.85 35.45 15.72
C LEU A 679 1.64 35.67 17.22
N LYS A 680 1.63 36.94 17.64
CA LYS A 680 1.52 37.32 19.05
C LYS A 680 0.24 36.79 19.69
N GLU A 681 -0.85 36.79 18.92
CA GLU A 681 -2.15 36.30 19.36
C GLU A 681 -2.10 34.82 19.73
N PHE A 682 -1.29 34.01 19.03
CA PHE A 682 -1.13 32.59 19.33
C PHE A 682 -0.39 32.39 20.66
N GLN A 683 0.63 33.22 20.93
CA GLN A 683 1.30 33.24 22.24
C GLN A 683 0.31 33.58 23.35
N THR A 684 -0.51 34.62 23.17
CA THR A 684 -1.52 35.03 24.17
C THR A 684 -2.54 33.92 24.44
N ILE A 685 -3.07 33.27 23.39
CA ILE A 685 -4.03 32.17 23.56
C ILE A 685 -3.41 31.01 24.36
N TYR A 686 -2.13 30.69 24.11
CA TYR A 686 -1.41 29.68 24.88
C TYR A 686 -1.20 30.10 26.34
N GLU A 687 -0.72 31.32 26.58
CA GLU A 687 -0.46 31.86 27.93
C GLU A 687 -1.74 31.97 28.78
N GLU A 688 -2.89 32.22 28.16
CA GLU A 688 -4.21 32.24 28.83
C GLU A 688 -4.76 30.83 29.13
N GLY A 689 -4.07 29.76 28.72
CA GLY A 689 -4.53 28.37 28.88
C GLY A 689 -5.68 27.99 27.94
N ASN A 690 -5.97 28.83 26.94
CA ASN A 690 -7.05 28.64 25.96
C ASN A 690 -6.56 27.94 24.68
N GLY A 691 -5.26 27.66 24.57
CA GLY A 691 -4.64 27.04 23.39
C GLY A 691 -3.52 26.08 23.76
N ALA A 692 -3.26 25.14 22.86
CA ALA A 692 -2.14 24.21 22.95
C ALA A 692 -1.41 24.18 21.61
N PHE A 693 -0.09 24.05 21.66
CA PHE A 693 0.70 23.75 20.48
C PHE A 693 0.98 22.25 20.40
N LEU A 694 0.82 21.69 19.21
CA LEU A 694 1.19 20.31 18.89
C LEU A 694 2.36 20.36 17.91
N ALA A 695 3.56 20.06 18.38
CA ALA A 695 4.77 20.02 17.56
C ALA A 695 4.93 18.65 16.87
N ASN A 696 5.73 18.60 15.80
CA ASN A 696 6.02 17.38 15.02
C ASN A 696 4.78 16.66 14.48
N PHE A 697 3.67 17.39 14.37
CA PHE A 697 2.46 16.90 13.76
C PHE A 697 2.53 17.22 12.25
N GLY A 698 2.40 16.20 11.38
CA GLY A 698 2.43 16.35 9.92
C GLY A 698 1.21 17.10 9.35
N HIS A 699 0.97 17.06 8.03
CA HIS A 699 -0.25 17.66 7.49
C HIS A 699 -1.50 16.90 7.97
N LEU A 700 -2.39 17.57 8.72
CA LEU A 700 -3.66 17.04 9.24
C LEU A 700 -4.79 16.99 8.22
N PHE A 701 -4.61 17.64 7.07
CA PHE A 701 -5.68 17.90 6.12
C PHE A 701 -5.42 17.17 4.81
N LYS A 702 -6.46 16.47 4.35
CA LYS A 702 -6.62 15.89 3.02
C LYS A 702 -7.15 16.96 2.07
#